data_AF-A0A1F9VKB4-F1
#
_entry.id   AF-A0A1F9VKB4-F1
#
_cell.length_a   1.000
_cell.length_b   1.000
_cell.length_c   1.000
_cell.angle_alpha   90.00
_cell.angle_beta   90.00
_cell.angle_gamma   90.00
#
_symmetry.space_group_name_H-M   'P 1'
#
loop_
_entity.id
_entity.type
_entity.pdbx_description
1 polymer ?
#
loop_
_entity_poly.entity_id
_entity_poly.type
_entity_poly.pdbx_seq_one_letter_code
_entity_poly.pdbx_strand_id
1 'polypeptide(L)'
;MSNIVIFWLINISTALLRLLVIGRIGLGDDEGHYFAFSRQPELSYFDHPPAIGYIIKFFTGIFGVNEFAVRFPAVLFFFVMSIFIYFIAKKLFDEKTALWSIILLNVVPVFSFLGAVLTVPDVPLALLWVIFIYVFILLVRTQKPGYWYILGVLLGAGLLSKYNAILLPASALLFIALSPKHRHWLMKKEPYLALVSAFIIFLPVLLWNMENGWASFGFQLKHGFGSKAPAFSAALLGKCLGAQAGYISPFLFIIYWAALVYFAIKALKAKDENSLLIFSFSFPTLFLFNAIASFNEILPHWPAMGYLVLTPAVAKMTLESWDKKWFRVSSYTAWGFGLFLTLLVPLQAVYKVLPAELFLPAQEARKIEDGITKAEKMDVTNELYGWGDAGRKIAELVENSPEPKPFIFTHRHYIASQLKFYVPGHPKIYCLSDRIDAYDFWQRDLSVLDGRDGIFVCDNRFFTEPEKIYPFSSWDKPVAVESFRKGKKTRIFWLTTGRNFKLSALPKEYTAGALSPWVYWKDYLNKADTKVFFFLNRERKLPLIDYLMRFLSFTGDGILLGIFGGLVLWFYSRENFWKKFLFMVALMLFSGALTHFIKEFFSRARPLTVFGDLVRVLGPGLKYNSFPSGHTQVSFLTATFLSLKVRKFWYIFFAFAALIGISRIYVGVHFPLDVLAGAVLGTTLSYIITKLFKI
;
A
#
# COMPACT_ATOMS: atom_id res chain seq x y z
N MET A 1 39.24 -18.21 6.80
CA MET A 1 37.94 -18.64 6.23
C MET A 1 37.57 -17.67 5.11
N SER A 2 37.00 -18.16 4.00
CA SER A 2 36.55 -17.28 2.90
C SER A 2 35.32 -16.45 3.31
N ASN A 3 35.13 -15.28 2.70
CA ASN A 3 34.01 -14.38 3.01
C ASN A 3 32.65 -15.06 2.80
N ILE A 4 32.51 -15.92 1.79
CA ILE A 4 31.30 -16.74 1.58
C ILE A 4 31.01 -17.72 2.73
N VAL A 5 32.03 -18.32 3.35
CA VAL A 5 31.83 -19.22 4.50
C VAL A 5 31.36 -18.41 5.72
N ILE A 6 31.96 -17.24 5.95
CA ILE A 6 31.54 -16.34 7.04
C ILE A 6 30.10 -15.86 6.80
N PHE A 7 29.73 -15.54 5.55
CA PHE A 7 28.36 -15.20 5.20
C PHE A 7 27.37 -16.30 5.61
N TRP A 8 27.62 -17.56 5.25
CA TRP A 8 26.73 -18.66 5.60
C TRP A 8 26.63 -18.86 7.12
N LEU A 9 27.75 -18.74 7.84
CA LEU A 9 27.75 -18.82 9.30
C LEU A 9 26.88 -17.72 9.93
N ILE A 10 27.00 -16.48 9.48
CA ILE A 10 26.17 -15.36 9.97
C ILE A 10 24.69 -15.61 9.62
N ASN A 11 24.39 -15.95 8.37
CA ASN A 11 23.01 -16.09 7.91
C ASN A 11 22.30 -17.27 8.62
N ILE A 12 22.98 -18.41 8.78
CA ILE A 12 22.45 -19.59 9.47
C ILE A 12 22.32 -19.33 10.97
N SER A 13 23.37 -18.82 11.62
CA SER A 13 23.34 -18.58 13.08
C SER A 13 22.25 -17.58 13.47
N THR A 14 22.11 -16.48 12.74
CA THR A 14 21.07 -15.48 13.02
C THR A 14 19.67 -16.00 12.71
N ALA A 15 19.49 -16.85 11.69
CA ALA A 15 18.21 -17.53 11.45
C ALA A 15 17.85 -18.48 12.60
N LEU A 16 18.79 -19.32 13.05
CA LEU A 16 18.59 -20.22 14.19
C LEU A 16 18.24 -19.45 15.47
N LEU A 17 18.94 -18.34 15.75
CA LEU A 17 18.62 -17.47 16.88
C LEU A 17 17.18 -16.94 16.81
N ARG A 18 16.71 -16.50 15.63
CA ARG A 18 15.32 -16.04 15.45
C ARG A 18 14.31 -17.17 15.65
N LEU A 19 14.59 -18.36 15.12
CA LEU A 19 13.72 -19.54 15.30
C LEU A 19 13.54 -19.90 16.79
N LEU A 20 14.57 -19.70 17.62
CA LEU A 20 14.47 -19.93 19.07
C LEU A 20 13.57 -18.92 19.81
N VAL A 21 13.31 -17.76 19.22
CA VAL A 21 12.59 -16.64 19.86
C VAL A 21 11.15 -16.50 19.37
N ILE A 22 10.87 -16.76 18.08
CA ILE A 22 9.59 -16.42 17.44
C ILE A 22 8.35 -17.06 18.07
N GLY A 23 8.50 -18.20 18.77
CA GLY A 23 7.41 -18.87 19.48
C GLY A 23 7.28 -18.53 20.97
N ARG A 24 8.08 -17.59 21.51
CA ARG A 24 8.14 -17.31 22.97
C ARG A 24 7.31 -16.11 23.43
N ILE A 25 6.73 -15.37 22.49
CA ILE A 25 5.95 -14.15 22.74
C ILE A 25 4.64 -14.23 21.96
N GLY A 26 3.57 -13.66 22.50
CA GLY A 26 2.27 -13.66 21.82
C GLY A 26 2.25 -12.77 20.57
N LEU A 27 1.21 -12.89 19.74
CA LEU A 27 1.05 -12.09 18.52
C LEU A 27 0.77 -10.61 18.83
N GLY A 28 1.28 -9.71 17.98
CA GLY A 28 0.88 -8.30 17.98
C GLY A 28 -0.40 -8.05 17.19
N ASP A 29 -0.99 -6.86 17.31
CA ASP A 29 -2.26 -6.46 16.71
C ASP A 29 -2.28 -6.72 15.18
N ASP A 30 -1.21 -6.38 14.47
CA ASP A 30 -1.02 -6.65 13.03
C ASP A 30 -0.95 -8.16 12.72
N GLU A 31 -0.18 -8.94 13.48
CA GLU A 31 -0.01 -10.37 13.23
C GLU A 31 -1.31 -11.14 13.50
N GLY A 32 -2.05 -10.76 14.55
CA GLY A 32 -3.38 -11.27 14.80
C GLY A 32 -4.32 -10.97 13.64
N HIS A 33 -4.27 -9.74 13.10
CA HIS A 33 -5.07 -9.33 11.94
C HIS A 33 -4.74 -10.15 10.68
N TYR A 34 -3.47 -10.34 10.34
CA TYR A 34 -3.09 -11.16 9.18
C TYR A 34 -3.31 -12.66 9.41
N PHE A 35 -3.29 -13.14 10.65
CA PHE A 35 -3.80 -14.47 10.97
C PHE A 35 -5.31 -14.56 10.68
N ALA A 36 -6.11 -13.54 10.99
CA ALA A 36 -7.53 -13.54 10.64
C ALA A 36 -7.78 -13.68 9.13
N PHE A 37 -6.92 -13.11 8.27
CA PHE A 37 -6.96 -13.32 6.81
C PHE A 37 -6.80 -14.80 6.46
N SER A 38 -5.84 -15.47 7.11
CA SER A 38 -5.57 -16.90 6.85
C SER A 38 -6.78 -17.80 7.13
N ARG A 39 -7.71 -17.33 7.99
CA ARG A 39 -8.96 -18.02 8.33
C ARG A 39 -10.11 -17.69 7.38
N GLN A 40 -9.99 -16.64 6.56
CA GLN A 40 -10.99 -16.20 5.59
C GLN A 40 -10.34 -15.93 4.21
N PRO A 41 -9.88 -16.96 3.48
CA PRO A 41 -9.16 -16.77 2.22
C PRO A 41 -10.03 -16.08 1.17
N GLU A 42 -9.64 -14.87 0.76
CA GLU A 42 -10.29 -14.09 -0.30
C GLU A 42 -9.30 -13.63 -1.38
N LEU A 43 -9.81 -13.25 -2.56
CA LEU A 43 -9.00 -12.77 -3.68
C LEU A 43 -8.24 -11.45 -3.35
N SER A 44 -8.73 -10.68 -2.38
CA SER A 44 -8.07 -9.54 -1.74
C SER A 44 -8.69 -9.28 -0.37
N TYR A 45 -8.19 -8.28 0.35
CA TYR A 45 -8.75 -7.85 1.63
C TYR A 45 -8.92 -6.33 1.67
N PHE A 46 -9.67 -5.87 2.66
CA PHE A 46 -10.03 -4.47 2.83
C PHE A 46 -8.82 -3.53 2.84
N ASP A 47 -7.75 -3.87 3.54
CA ASP A 47 -6.58 -3.01 3.68
C ASP A 47 -5.37 -3.53 2.90
N HIS A 48 -5.24 -4.83 2.63
CA HIS A 48 -4.06 -5.40 1.98
C HIS A 48 -4.37 -6.45 0.88
N PRO A 49 -3.44 -6.66 -0.07
CA PRO A 49 -3.46 -7.79 -1.00
C PRO A 49 -3.34 -9.16 -0.29
N PRO A 50 -3.62 -10.29 -0.98
CA PRO A 50 -3.93 -11.54 -0.29
C PRO A 50 -2.73 -12.38 0.18
N ALA A 51 -1.50 -12.10 -0.30
CA ALA A 51 -0.39 -13.04 -0.12
C ALA A 51 -0.07 -13.35 1.34
N ILE A 52 -0.14 -12.36 2.24
CA ILE A 52 0.20 -12.57 3.65
C ILE A 52 -0.73 -13.59 4.33
N GLY A 53 -2.03 -13.54 4.04
CA GLY A 53 -3.01 -14.49 4.57
C GLY A 53 -2.77 -15.90 4.03
N TYR A 54 -2.45 -16.04 2.75
CA TYR A 54 -2.12 -17.33 2.13
C TYR A 54 -0.83 -17.93 2.68
N ILE A 55 0.19 -17.10 2.90
CA ILE A 55 1.47 -17.54 3.50
C ILE A 55 1.23 -18.05 4.92
N ILE A 56 0.53 -17.29 5.76
CA ILE A 56 0.23 -17.72 7.14
C ILE A 56 -0.61 -18.99 7.12
N LYS A 57 -1.61 -19.10 6.24
CA LYS A 57 -2.43 -20.32 6.11
C LYS A 57 -1.59 -21.55 5.75
N PHE A 58 -0.67 -21.40 4.81
CA PHE A 58 0.21 -22.49 4.39
C PHE A 58 1.08 -23.01 5.54
N PHE A 59 1.75 -22.11 6.26
CA PHE A 59 2.67 -22.51 7.33
C PHE A 59 1.96 -22.97 8.61
N THR A 60 0.81 -22.39 8.96
CA THR A 60 -0.03 -22.91 10.05
C THR A 60 -0.68 -24.26 9.71
N GLY A 61 -0.88 -24.56 8.42
CA GLY A 61 -1.28 -25.90 7.97
C GLY A 61 -0.19 -26.96 8.16
N ILE A 62 1.09 -26.58 8.16
CA ILE A 62 2.23 -27.49 8.34
C ILE A 62 2.59 -27.66 9.82
N PHE A 63 2.69 -26.55 10.55
CA PHE A 63 3.21 -26.52 11.92
C PHE A 63 2.11 -26.42 13.00
N GLY A 64 0.83 -26.41 12.59
CA GLY A 64 -0.30 -26.13 13.47
C GLY A 64 -0.50 -24.62 13.71
N VAL A 65 -1.61 -24.27 14.36
CA VAL A 65 -1.90 -22.88 14.72
C VAL A 65 -1.19 -22.53 16.03
N ASN A 66 -0.06 -21.83 15.91
CA ASN A 66 0.73 -21.31 17.02
C ASN A 66 1.60 -20.13 16.54
N GLU A 67 2.19 -19.38 17.47
CA GLU A 67 2.96 -18.17 17.19
C GLU A 67 4.19 -18.45 16.34
N PHE A 68 4.83 -19.61 16.56
CA PHE A 68 5.96 -20.05 15.76
C PHE A 68 5.57 -20.22 14.29
N ALA A 69 4.44 -20.89 14.01
CA ALA A 69 3.97 -21.14 12.66
C ALA A 69 3.60 -19.85 11.92
N VAL A 70 3.01 -18.88 12.62
CA VAL A 70 2.67 -17.57 12.05
C VAL A 70 3.94 -16.79 11.68
N ARG A 71 5.02 -16.90 12.48
CA ARG A 71 6.27 -16.12 12.31
C ARG A 71 7.38 -16.80 11.53
N PHE A 72 7.33 -18.12 11.38
CA PHE A 72 8.27 -18.90 10.57
C PHE A 72 8.52 -18.31 9.17
N PRO A 73 7.50 -17.82 8.43
CA PRO A 73 7.70 -17.25 7.10
C PRO A 73 8.65 -16.04 7.12
N ALA A 74 8.59 -15.19 8.16
CA ALA A 74 9.47 -14.03 8.27
C ALA A 74 10.94 -14.42 8.38
N VAL A 75 11.26 -15.44 9.18
CA VAL A 75 12.63 -15.92 9.32
C VAL A 75 13.13 -16.53 8.01
N LEU A 76 12.30 -17.37 7.37
CA LEU A 76 12.64 -18.00 6.10
C LEU A 76 12.87 -16.95 4.99
N PHE A 77 11.96 -16.00 4.85
CA PHE A 77 12.04 -15.01 3.78
C PHE A 77 13.20 -14.04 4.00
N PHE A 78 13.50 -13.66 5.25
CA PHE A 78 14.69 -12.88 5.58
C PHE A 78 15.99 -13.64 5.26
N PHE A 79 16.04 -14.94 5.57
CA PHE A 79 17.19 -15.81 5.25
C PHE A 79 17.46 -15.85 3.74
N VAL A 80 16.41 -16.05 2.93
CA VAL A 80 16.53 -16.08 1.46
C VAL A 80 16.83 -14.69 0.89
N MET A 81 16.18 -13.65 1.40
CA MET A 81 16.44 -12.26 0.99
C MET A 81 17.90 -11.86 1.23
N SER A 82 18.48 -12.28 2.35
CA SER A 82 19.89 -12.03 2.68
C SER A 82 20.85 -12.66 1.66
N ILE A 83 20.51 -13.84 1.13
CA ILE A 83 21.28 -14.47 0.04
C ILE A 83 21.28 -13.58 -1.21
N PHE A 84 20.13 -13.04 -1.60
CA PHE A 84 20.06 -12.16 -2.77
C PHE A 84 20.75 -10.82 -2.54
N ILE A 85 20.64 -10.20 -1.35
CA ILE A 85 21.40 -8.98 -1.03
C ILE A 85 22.91 -9.24 -1.13
N TYR A 86 23.41 -10.38 -0.62
CA TYR A 86 24.80 -10.76 -0.73
C TYR A 86 25.24 -10.83 -2.21
N PHE A 87 24.46 -11.50 -3.06
CA PHE A 87 24.77 -11.61 -4.48
C PHE A 87 24.66 -10.28 -5.24
N ILE A 88 23.69 -9.42 -4.89
CA ILE A 88 23.58 -8.07 -5.44
C ILE A 88 24.85 -7.28 -5.10
N ALA A 89 25.22 -7.22 -3.82
CA ALA A 89 26.39 -6.50 -3.36
C ALA A 89 27.68 -7.02 -4.02
N LYS A 90 27.85 -8.35 -4.13
CA LYS A 90 28.99 -8.98 -4.81
C LYS A 90 29.06 -8.62 -6.30
N LYS A 91 27.91 -8.52 -6.98
CA LYS A 91 27.82 -8.25 -8.43
C LYS A 91 27.93 -6.77 -8.79
N LEU A 92 27.58 -5.89 -7.86
CA LEU A 92 27.73 -4.44 -8.01
C LEU A 92 29.09 -3.94 -7.52
N PHE A 93 29.69 -4.60 -6.54
CA PHE A 93 30.95 -4.18 -5.94
C PHE A 93 31.91 -5.36 -5.86
N ASP A 94 32.02 -5.97 -4.68
CA ASP A 94 33.00 -7.01 -4.37
C ASP A 94 32.51 -7.89 -3.21
N GLU A 95 33.20 -9.01 -2.99
CA GLU A 95 32.80 -10.00 -1.98
C GLU A 95 32.92 -9.48 -0.54
N LYS A 96 33.86 -8.56 -0.28
CA LYS A 96 34.02 -7.93 1.04
C LYS A 96 32.81 -7.06 1.35
N THR A 97 32.40 -6.23 0.40
CA THR A 97 31.19 -5.40 0.49
C THR A 97 29.94 -6.25 0.70
N ALA A 98 29.85 -7.39 0.02
CA ALA A 98 28.75 -8.33 0.20
C ALA A 98 28.65 -8.86 1.63
N LEU A 99 29.77 -9.31 2.22
CA LEU A 99 29.79 -9.76 3.62
C LEU A 99 29.35 -8.65 4.59
N TRP A 100 29.89 -7.44 4.44
CA TRP A 100 29.54 -6.31 5.31
C TRP A 100 28.08 -5.85 5.16
N SER A 101 27.48 -6.03 3.98
CA SER A 101 26.06 -5.75 3.76
C SER A 101 25.18 -6.64 4.65
N ILE A 102 25.55 -7.91 4.81
CA ILE A 102 24.78 -8.87 5.63
C ILE A 102 24.96 -8.62 7.12
N ILE A 103 26.15 -8.20 7.54
CA ILE A 103 26.36 -7.70 8.91
C ILE A 103 25.45 -6.50 9.17
N LEU A 104 25.44 -5.51 8.27
CA LEU A 104 24.58 -4.33 8.38
C LEU A 104 23.08 -4.66 8.44
N LEU A 105 22.59 -5.58 7.61
CA LEU A 105 21.18 -6.02 7.66
C LEU A 105 20.78 -6.53 9.05
N ASN A 106 21.68 -7.26 9.72
CA ASN A 106 21.44 -7.80 11.05
C ASN A 106 21.63 -6.78 12.18
N VAL A 107 22.24 -5.63 11.89
CA VAL A 107 22.53 -4.55 12.84
C VAL A 107 21.47 -3.43 12.80
N VAL A 108 20.71 -3.33 11.71
CA VAL A 108 19.63 -2.34 11.54
C VAL A 108 18.33 -2.89 12.16
N PRO A 109 17.75 -2.26 13.20
CA PRO A 109 16.60 -2.82 13.94
C PRO A 109 15.37 -3.12 13.07
N VAL A 110 14.99 -2.20 12.16
CA VAL A 110 13.84 -2.39 11.27
C VAL A 110 13.97 -3.62 10.37
N PHE A 111 15.18 -3.99 9.95
CA PHE A 111 15.38 -5.20 9.14
C PHE A 111 15.49 -6.45 10.02
N SER A 112 16.23 -6.38 11.12
CA SER A 112 16.58 -7.55 11.92
C SER A 112 15.48 -8.02 12.87
N PHE A 113 14.60 -7.13 13.33
CA PHE A 113 13.45 -7.47 14.18
C PHE A 113 12.13 -7.39 13.40
N LEU A 114 11.71 -6.19 12.98
CA LEU A 114 10.42 -6.01 12.30
C LEU A 114 10.35 -6.78 10.97
N GLY A 115 11.44 -6.79 10.19
CA GLY A 115 11.51 -7.47 8.89
C GLY A 115 11.87 -8.96 8.94
N ALA A 116 12.24 -9.51 10.10
CA ALA A 116 12.74 -10.89 10.20
C ALA A 116 12.11 -11.74 11.31
N VAL A 117 11.31 -11.13 12.21
CA VAL A 117 10.62 -11.81 13.31
C VAL A 117 9.11 -11.69 13.15
N LEU A 118 8.60 -10.50 12.84
CA LEU A 118 7.17 -10.27 12.67
C LEU A 118 6.72 -10.62 11.26
N THR A 119 5.56 -11.27 11.13
CA THR A 119 5.00 -11.62 9.81
C THR A 119 3.94 -10.60 9.39
N VAL A 120 4.36 -9.68 8.52
CA VAL A 120 3.58 -8.58 7.95
C VAL A 120 3.74 -8.53 6.42
N PRO A 121 2.87 -7.82 5.66
CA PRO A 121 2.93 -7.74 4.20
C PRO A 121 4.27 -7.27 3.61
N ASP A 122 5.06 -6.52 4.39
CA ASP A 122 6.39 -6.04 3.98
C ASP A 122 7.42 -7.17 3.85
N VAL A 123 7.23 -8.30 4.53
CA VAL A 123 8.15 -9.45 4.53
C VAL A 123 8.20 -10.13 3.13
N PRO A 124 7.07 -10.65 2.58
CA PRO A 124 7.06 -11.16 1.21
C PRO A 124 7.44 -10.09 0.19
N LEU A 125 7.01 -8.83 0.40
CA LEU A 125 7.40 -7.72 -0.47
C LEU A 125 8.92 -7.55 -0.52
N ALA A 126 9.62 -7.52 0.62
CA ALA A 126 11.06 -7.31 0.68
C ALA A 126 11.83 -8.39 -0.09
N LEU A 127 11.45 -9.67 0.09
CA LEU A 127 12.05 -10.78 -0.64
C LEU A 127 11.86 -10.60 -2.16
N LEU A 128 10.62 -10.38 -2.61
CA LEU A 128 10.31 -10.21 -4.03
C LEU A 128 10.98 -8.97 -4.63
N TRP A 129 11.09 -7.90 -3.85
CA TRP A 129 11.76 -6.65 -4.22
C TRP A 129 13.25 -6.85 -4.50
N VAL A 130 13.92 -7.57 -3.61
CA VAL A 130 15.36 -7.86 -3.75
C VAL A 130 15.60 -8.84 -4.91
N ILE A 131 14.76 -9.87 -5.07
CA ILE A 131 14.85 -10.78 -6.23
C ILE A 131 14.62 -10.01 -7.53
N PHE A 132 13.65 -9.10 -7.59
CA PHE A 132 13.40 -8.25 -8.75
C PHE A 132 14.66 -7.46 -9.11
N ILE A 133 15.31 -6.81 -8.13
CA ILE A 133 16.54 -6.05 -8.37
C ILE A 133 17.67 -6.96 -8.87
N TYR A 134 17.84 -8.14 -8.26
CA TYR A 134 18.84 -9.10 -8.72
C TYR A 134 18.62 -9.51 -10.18
N VAL A 135 17.40 -9.85 -10.57
CA VAL A 135 17.03 -10.18 -11.95
C VAL A 135 17.20 -8.96 -12.87
N PHE A 136 16.90 -7.75 -12.42
CA PHE A 136 17.11 -6.53 -13.18
C PHE A 136 18.61 -6.28 -13.44
N ILE A 137 19.47 -6.58 -12.46
CA ILE A 137 20.93 -6.53 -12.64
C ILE A 137 21.39 -7.61 -13.65
N LEU A 138 20.75 -8.79 -13.68
CA LEU A 138 21.02 -9.79 -14.71
C LEU A 138 20.62 -9.30 -16.10
N LEU A 139 19.44 -8.70 -16.23
CA LEU A 139 18.96 -8.06 -17.46
C LEU A 139 19.96 -7.00 -17.96
N VAL A 140 20.36 -6.06 -17.10
CA VAL A 140 21.27 -4.96 -17.46
C VAL A 140 22.64 -5.46 -17.90
N ARG A 141 23.15 -6.53 -17.29
CA ARG A 141 24.48 -7.06 -17.58
C ARG A 141 24.52 -7.97 -18.80
N THR A 142 23.47 -8.76 -19.02
CA THR A 142 23.42 -9.76 -20.10
C THR A 142 22.64 -9.31 -21.33
N GLN A 143 21.82 -8.27 -21.20
CA GLN A 143 20.90 -7.77 -22.23
C GLN A 143 19.93 -8.83 -22.78
N LYS A 144 19.71 -9.94 -22.05
CA LYS A 144 18.79 -11.00 -22.46
C LYS A 144 17.33 -10.56 -22.24
N PRO A 145 16.47 -10.54 -23.28
CA PRO A 145 15.09 -10.08 -23.17
C PRO A 145 14.23 -10.95 -22.24
N GLY A 146 14.56 -12.23 -22.08
CA GLY A 146 13.82 -13.17 -21.23
C GLY A 146 13.64 -12.73 -19.77
N TYR A 147 14.60 -11.96 -19.24
CA TYR A 147 14.51 -11.46 -17.86
C TYR A 147 13.35 -10.49 -17.64
N TRP A 148 12.86 -9.79 -18.66
CA TRP A 148 11.69 -8.92 -18.53
C TRP A 148 10.44 -9.71 -18.11
N TYR A 149 10.22 -10.91 -18.65
CA TYR A 149 9.06 -11.73 -18.29
C TYR A 149 9.13 -12.17 -16.82
N ILE A 150 10.33 -12.53 -16.34
CA ILE A 150 10.55 -12.85 -14.92
C ILE A 150 10.27 -11.62 -14.04
N LEU A 151 10.74 -10.44 -14.44
CA LEU A 151 10.45 -9.18 -13.73
C LEU A 151 8.94 -8.89 -13.67
N GLY A 152 8.20 -9.17 -14.74
CA GLY A 152 6.74 -9.06 -14.77
C GLY A 152 6.05 -9.98 -13.76
N VAL A 153 6.47 -11.24 -13.68
CA VAL A 153 5.95 -12.20 -12.69
C VAL A 153 6.26 -11.75 -11.26
N LEU A 154 7.50 -11.32 -11.00
CA LEU A 154 7.92 -10.82 -9.70
C LEU A 154 7.15 -9.56 -9.28
N LEU A 155 6.91 -8.64 -10.22
CA LEU A 155 6.09 -7.45 -9.96
C LEU A 155 4.65 -7.83 -9.61
N GLY A 156 4.03 -8.73 -10.37
CA GLY A 156 2.69 -9.24 -10.09
C GLY A 156 2.59 -9.87 -8.70
N ALA A 157 3.53 -10.77 -8.36
CA ALA A 157 3.62 -11.38 -7.03
C ALA A 157 3.86 -10.34 -5.93
N GLY A 158 4.69 -9.32 -6.20
CA GLY A 158 4.94 -8.22 -5.26
C GLY A 158 3.67 -7.41 -5.00
N LEU A 159 2.87 -7.13 -6.04
CA LEU A 159 1.58 -6.45 -5.91
C LEU A 159 0.54 -7.29 -5.17
N LEU A 160 0.61 -8.63 -5.26
CA LEU A 160 -0.19 -9.54 -4.43
C LEU A 160 0.24 -9.56 -2.96
N SER A 161 1.42 -9.01 -2.64
CA SER A 161 1.90 -8.81 -1.28
C SER A 161 1.52 -7.43 -0.74
N LYS A 162 1.87 -6.37 -1.47
CA LYS A 162 1.65 -4.98 -1.07
C LYS A 162 1.67 -4.06 -2.29
N TYR A 163 0.74 -3.11 -2.34
CA TYR A 163 0.59 -2.18 -3.46
C TYR A 163 1.85 -1.34 -3.76
N ASN A 164 2.71 -1.14 -2.74
CA ASN A 164 3.99 -0.44 -2.86
C ASN A 164 4.95 -1.06 -3.90
N ALA A 165 4.75 -2.32 -4.30
CA ALA A 165 5.53 -2.95 -5.37
C ALA A 165 5.46 -2.17 -6.70
N ILE A 166 4.44 -1.32 -6.90
CA ILE A 166 4.33 -0.43 -8.07
C ILE A 166 5.51 0.54 -8.22
N LEU A 167 6.30 0.75 -7.16
CA LEU A 167 7.51 1.57 -7.22
C LEU A 167 8.68 0.87 -7.93
N LEU A 168 8.68 -0.46 -8.05
CA LEU A 168 9.70 -1.21 -8.80
C LEU A 168 9.78 -0.81 -10.28
N PRO A 169 8.68 -0.76 -11.05
CA PRO A 169 8.74 -0.27 -12.42
C PRO A 169 9.10 1.22 -12.51
N ALA A 170 8.72 2.05 -11.52
CA ALA A 170 9.15 3.46 -11.47
C ALA A 170 10.67 3.57 -11.28
N SER A 171 11.26 2.76 -10.41
CA SER A 171 12.70 2.65 -10.19
C SER A 171 13.45 2.12 -11.41
N ALA A 172 12.94 1.07 -12.05
CA ALA A 172 13.50 0.54 -13.30
C ALA A 172 13.46 1.58 -14.43
N LEU A 173 12.35 2.32 -14.55
CA LEU A 173 12.20 3.39 -15.53
C LEU A 173 13.17 4.55 -15.25
N LEU A 174 13.33 4.96 -13.98
CA LEU A 174 14.30 5.99 -13.60
C LEU A 174 15.72 5.58 -14.04
N PHE A 175 16.12 4.34 -13.77
CA PHE A 175 17.41 3.81 -14.19
C PHE A 175 17.58 3.86 -15.73
N ILE A 176 16.59 3.33 -16.47
CA ILE A 176 16.65 3.27 -17.94
C ILE A 176 16.66 4.68 -18.55
N ALA A 177 15.88 5.61 -18.01
CA ALA A 177 15.83 6.99 -18.48
C ALA A 177 17.17 7.71 -18.27
N LEU A 178 17.81 7.48 -17.11
CA LEU A 178 19.09 8.09 -16.76
C LEU A 178 20.30 7.38 -17.37
N SER A 179 20.16 6.14 -17.86
CA SER A 179 21.25 5.39 -18.52
C SER A 179 21.10 5.38 -20.03
N PRO A 180 21.87 6.21 -20.79
CA PRO A 180 21.78 6.27 -22.24
C PRO A 180 21.92 4.92 -22.94
N LYS A 181 22.77 4.03 -22.39
CA LYS A 181 23.04 2.68 -22.89
C LYS A 181 21.78 1.79 -22.90
N HIS A 182 20.90 1.96 -21.92
CA HIS A 182 19.74 1.07 -21.70
C HIS A 182 18.42 1.65 -22.22
N ARG A 183 18.38 2.92 -22.66
CA ARG A 183 17.17 3.57 -23.21
C ARG A 183 16.52 2.82 -24.37
N HIS A 184 17.29 2.02 -25.10
CA HIS A 184 16.77 1.22 -26.19
C HIS A 184 15.67 0.24 -25.73
N TRP A 185 15.65 -0.18 -24.45
CA TRP A 185 14.58 -1.01 -23.89
C TRP A 185 13.22 -0.31 -23.92
N LEU A 186 13.15 1.02 -23.89
CA LEU A 186 11.88 1.77 -24.02
C LEU A 186 11.24 1.60 -25.41
N MET A 187 12.00 1.17 -26.41
CA MET A 187 11.49 0.90 -27.76
C MET A 187 11.20 -0.59 -27.99
N LYS A 188 11.46 -1.43 -26.99
CA LYS A 188 11.29 -2.88 -27.05
C LYS A 188 9.95 -3.27 -26.44
N LYS A 189 9.36 -4.38 -26.89
CA LYS A 189 8.02 -4.82 -26.43
C LYS A 189 8.07 -5.45 -25.04
N GLU A 190 9.23 -5.98 -24.65
CA GLU A 190 9.47 -6.81 -23.49
C GLU A 190 9.13 -6.14 -22.14
N PRO A 191 9.52 -4.88 -21.86
CA PRO A 191 9.09 -4.20 -20.65
C PRO A 191 7.57 -4.04 -20.55
N TYR A 192 6.89 -3.82 -21.68
CA TYR A 192 5.44 -3.67 -21.72
C TYR A 192 4.72 -5.01 -21.53
N LEU A 193 5.25 -6.08 -22.12
CA LEU A 193 4.74 -7.44 -21.89
C LEU A 193 4.94 -7.87 -20.43
N ALA A 194 6.04 -7.46 -19.79
CA ALA A 194 6.24 -7.67 -18.36
C ALA A 194 5.14 -7.01 -17.51
N LEU A 195 4.73 -5.79 -17.85
CA LEU A 195 3.62 -5.11 -17.18
C LEU A 195 2.29 -5.82 -17.41
N VAL A 196 2.05 -6.37 -18.61
CA VAL A 196 0.86 -7.19 -18.89
C VAL A 196 0.87 -8.46 -18.03
N SER A 197 1.99 -9.18 -17.92
CA SER A 197 2.11 -10.34 -17.04
C SER A 197 1.84 -9.98 -15.58
N ALA A 198 2.38 -8.85 -15.09
CA ALA A 198 2.14 -8.36 -13.74
C ALA A 198 0.66 -8.05 -13.52
N PHE A 199 0.00 -7.41 -14.49
CA PHE A 199 -1.43 -7.10 -14.44
C PHE A 199 -2.29 -8.37 -14.35
N ILE A 200 -1.99 -9.40 -15.14
CA ILE A 200 -2.71 -10.68 -15.11
C ILE A 200 -2.61 -11.33 -13.73
N ILE A 201 -1.42 -11.35 -13.13
CA ILE A 201 -1.22 -11.92 -11.78
C ILE A 201 -1.94 -11.10 -10.71
N PHE A 202 -2.01 -9.77 -10.89
CA PHE A 202 -2.68 -8.87 -9.97
C PHE A 202 -4.21 -8.82 -10.15
N LEU A 203 -4.75 -9.43 -11.22
CA LEU A 203 -6.17 -9.40 -11.55
C LEU A 203 -7.12 -9.84 -10.43
N PRO A 204 -6.82 -10.87 -9.60
CA PRO A 204 -7.67 -11.24 -8.47
C PRO A 204 -7.96 -10.07 -7.51
N VAL A 205 -6.97 -9.20 -7.28
CA VAL A 205 -7.11 -8.04 -6.40
C VAL A 205 -8.08 -7.01 -6.98
N LEU A 206 -8.03 -6.84 -8.30
CA LEU A 206 -8.93 -5.95 -9.02
C LEU A 206 -10.36 -6.49 -9.00
N LEU A 207 -10.55 -7.79 -9.24
CA LEU A 207 -11.87 -8.43 -9.22
C LEU A 207 -12.53 -8.33 -7.84
N TRP A 208 -11.79 -8.62 -6.76
CA TRP A 208 -12.30 -8.44 -5.41
C TRP A 208 -12.71 -6.99 -5.16
N ASN A 209 -11.88 -6.02 -5.55
CA ASN A 209 -12.20 -4.61 -5.37
C ASN A 209 -13.42 -4.18 -6.19
N MET A 210 -13.60 -4.69 -7.41
CA MET A 210 -14.79 -4.42 -8.23
C MET A 210 -16.09 -4.84 -7.51
N GLU A 211 -16.08 -6.02 -6.88
CA GLU A 211 -17.23 -6.54 -6.12
C GLU A 211 -17.45 -5.84 -4.77
N ASN A 212 -16.40 -5.21 -4.24
CA ASN A 212 -16.37 -4.60 -2.91
C ASN A 212 -16.28 -3.07 -2.95
N GLY A 213 -16.65 -2.43 -4.06
CA GLY A 213 -16.72 -0.97 -4.13
C GLY A 213 -15.36 -0.27 -4.07
N TRP A 214 -14.32 -0.88 -4.64
CA TRP A 214 -12.96 -0.36 -4.67
C TRP A 214 -12.43 -0.04 -3.26
N ALA A 215 -12.87 -0.79 -2.25
CA ALA A 215 -12.65 -0.49 -0.85
C ALA A 215 -11.17 -0.43 -0.48
N SER A 216 -10.34 -1.36 -0.97
CA SER A 216 -8.92 -1.38 -0.63
C SER A 216 -8.17 -0.20 -1.19
N PHE A 217 -8.44 0.17 -2.44
CA PHE A 217 -7.81 1.34 -3.04
C PHE A 217 -8.30 2.64 -2.38
N GLY A 218 -9.59 2.73 -2.04
CA GLY A 218 -10.15 3.86 -1.29
C GLY A 218 -9.52 4.01 0.09
N PHE A 219 -9.36 2.90 0.81
CA PHE A 219 -8.67 2.85 2.10
C PHE A 219 -7.22 3.32 1.97
N GLN A 220 -6.46 2.74 1.03
CA GLN A 220 -5.04 3.06 0.82
C GLN A 220 -4.81 4.51 0.41
N LEU A 221 -5.67 5.06 -0.45
CA LEU A 221 -5.61 6.48 -0.81
C LEU A 221 -5.86 7.36 0.41
N LYS A 222 -6.94 7.11 1.18
CA LYS A 222 -7.26 7.86 2.40
C LYS A 222 -6.17 7.76 3.46
N HIS A 223 -5.63 6.57 3.64
CA HIS A 223 -4.58 6.31 4.62
C HIS A 223 -3.25 6.97 4.23
N GLY A 224 -2.91 7.02 2.92
CA GLY A 224 -1.68 7.66 2.44
C GLY A 224 -1.78 9.17 2.26
N PHE A 225 -2.85 9.69 1.66
CA PHE A 225 -2.99 11.10 1.29
C PHE A 225 -3.87 11.93 2.23
N GLY A 226 -4.50 11.31 3.23
CA GLY A 226 -5.37 11.97 4.20
C GLY A 226 -6.71 12.46 3.61
N SER A 227 -7.60 12.94 4.48
CA SER A 227 -8.93 13.46 4.10
C SER A 227 -9.01 14.98 3.99
N LYS A 228 -7.93 15.70 4.36
CA LYS A 228 -7.88 17.17 4.36
C LYS A 228 -7.05 17.69 3.18
N ALA A 229 -7.32 18.92 2.75
CA ALA A 229 -6.52 19.56 1.72
C ALA A 229 -5.04 19.64 2.19
N PRO A 230 -4.07 19.14 1.41
CA PRO A 230 -2.70 19.00 1.87
C PRO A 230 -2.08 20.38 2.05
N ALA A 231 -1.67 20.69 3.29
CA ALA A 231 -0.81 21.82 3.60
C ALA A 231 0.56 21.28 4.00
N PHE A 232 1.62 21.92 3.51
CA PHE A 232 2.98 21.54 3.87
C PHE A 232 3.20 21.74 5.38
N SER A 233 3.82 20.75 6.03
CA SER A 233 4.17 20.79 7.45
C SER A 233 5.58 20.25 7.68
N ALA A 234 6.50 21.15 8.01
CA ALA A 234 7.85 20.79 8.43
C ALA A 234 7.86 19.95 9.72
N ALA A 235 6.88 20.14 10.61
CA ALA A 235 6.75 19.37 11.85
C ALA A 235 6.37 17.90 11.57
N LEU A 236 5.47 17.65 10.61
CA LEU A 236 5.12 16.28 10.20
C LEU A 236 6.31 15.57 9.56
N LEU A 237 7.03 16.26 8.67
CA LEU A 237 8.25 15.74 8.07
C LEU A 237 9.31 15.44 9.15
N GLY A 238 9.55 16.37 10.08
CA GLY A 238 10.49 16.20 11.19
C GLY A 238 10.13 15.02 12.10
N LYS A 239 8.85 14.86 12.45
CA LYS A 239 8.33 13.71 13.21
C LYS A 239 8.58 12.40 12.47
N CYS A 240 8.31 12.36 11.17
CA CYS A 240 8.53 11.17 10.35
C CYS A 240 10.01 10.80 10.24
N LEU A 241 10.89 11.77 9.97
CA LEU A 241 12.34 11.54 9.89
C LEU A 241 12.92 11.11 11.25
N GLY A 242 12.48 11.72 12.35
CA GLY A 242 12.87 11.32 13.70
C GLY A 242 12.44 9.88 14.02
N ALA A 243 11.23 9.50 13.62
CA ALA A 243 10.74 8.13 13.80
C ALA A 243 11.49 7.12 12.91
N GLN A 244 11.80 7.46 11.66
CA GLN A 244 12.67 6.65 10.78
C GLN A 244 14.06 6.45 11.39
N ALA A 245 14.63 7.51 11.99
CA ALA A 245 15.89 7.41 12.71
C ALA A 245 15.82 6.44 13.89
N GLY A 246 14.69 6.39 14.61
CA GLY A 246 14.45 5.37 15.64
C GLY A 246 14.40 3.93 15.09
N TYR A 247 13.72 3.72 13.96
CA TYR A 247 13.59 2.41 13.32
C TYR A 247 14.91 1.89 12.73
N ILE A 248 15.78 2.78 12.24
CA ILE A 248 17.06 2.42 11.63
C ILE A 248 18.23 2.40 12.63
N SER A 249 18.14 3.18 13.71
CA SER A 249 19.24 3.73 14.54
C SER A 249 19.63 5.15 14.10
N PRO A 250 19.64 6.15 15.01
CA PRO A 250 19.92 7.55 14.66
C PRO A 250 21.25 7.77 13.94
N PHE A 251 22.30 7.06 14.35
CA PHE A 251 23.61 7.18 13.72
C PHE A 251 23.66 6.48 12.36
N LEU A 252 23.04 5.30 12.23
CA LEU A 252 22.95 4.61 10.94
C LEU A 252 22.10 5.41 9.96
N PHE A 253 21.01 6.03 10.41
CA PHE A 253 20.15 6.87 9.59
C PHE A 253 20.93 7.98 8.89
N ILE A 254 21.82 8.67 9.61
CA ILE A 254 22.71 9.69 9.01
C ILE A 254 23.64 9.06 7.95
N ILE A 255 24.22 7.89 8.24
CA ILE A 255 25.09 7.18 7.29
C ILE A 255 24.31 6.72 6.04
N TYR A 256 23.08 6.25 6.18
CA TYR A 256 22.22 5.87 5.06
C TYR A 256 21.95 7.07 4.15
N TRP A 257 21.59 8.24 4.70
CA TRP A 257 21.39 9.45 3.89
C TRP A 257 22.70 9.96 3.26
N ALA A 258 23.82 9.89 3.98
CA ALA A 258 25.13 10.21 3.42
C ALA A 258 25.49 9.28 2.25
N ALA A 259 25.21 7.99 2.36
CA ALA A 259 25.39 7.01 1.28
C ALA A 259 24.49 7.32 0.08
N LEU A 260 23.22 7.69 0.30
CA LEU A 260 22.31 8.09 -0.78
C LEU A 260 22.90 9.24 -1.59
N VAL A 261 23.36 10.30 -0.92
CA VAL A 261 23.96 11.48 -1.56
C VAL A 261 25.27 11.11 -2.27
N TYR A 262 26.15 10.35 -1.61
CA TYR A 262 27.42 9.91 -2.16
C TYR A 262 27.24 9.12 -3.47
N PHE A 263 26.33 8.15 -3.47
CA PHE A 263 26.03 7.33 -4.64
C PHE A 263 25.22 8.08 -5.70
N ALA A 264 24.37 9.04 -5.34
CA ALA A 264 23.72 9.93 -6.31
C ALA A 264 24.77 10.76 -7.07
N ILE A 265 25.78 11.29 -6.38
CA ILE A 265 26.87 12.04 -7.00
C ILE A 265 27.69 11.13 -7.93
N LYS A 266 28.07 9.92 -7.50
CA LYS A 266 28.77 8.95 -8.37
C LYS A 266 27.93 8.56 -9.58
N ALA A 267 26.63 8.32 -9.40
CA ALA A 267 25.71 7.97 -10.47
C ALA A 267 25.59 9.06 -11.53
N LEU A 268 25.39 10.32 -11.11
CA LEU A 268 25.05 11.42 -12.01
C LEU A 268 26.28 12.16 -12.55
N LYS A 269 27.29 12.41 -11.71
CA LYS A 269 28.51 13.14 -12.11
C LYS A 269 29.59 12.21 -12.66
N ALA A 270 29.88 11.12 -11.95
CA ALA A 270 30.91 10.17 -12.38
C ALA A 270 30.39 9.12 -13.38
N LYS A 271 29.07 9.13 -13.67
CA LYS A 271 28.39 8.22 -14.61
C LYS A 271 28.62 6.73 -14.28
N ASP A 272 28.76 6.40 -12.99
CA ASP A 272 28.94 5.02 -12.55
C ASP A 272 27.61 4.25 -12.61
N GLU A 273 27.57 3.20 -13.43
CA GLU A 273 26.35 2.40 -13.68
C GLU A 273 25.85 1.68 -12.43
N ASN A 274 26.76 1.20 -11.58
CA ASN A 274 26.40 0.43 -10.38
C ASN A 274 25.81 1.35 -9.32
N SER A 275 26.38 2.55 -9.17
CA SER A 275 25.81 3.62 -8.34
C SER A 275 24.46 4.07 -8.86
N LEU A 276 24.29 4.18 -10.19
CA LEU A 276 23.01 4.55 -10.80
C LEU A 276 21.93 3.50 -10.52
N LEU A 277 22.27 2.21 -10.53
CA LEU A 277 21.34 1.13 -10.17
C LEU A 277 20.84 1.28 -8.73
N ILE A 278 21.75 1.34 -7.74
CA ILE A 278 21.37 1.45 -6.32
C ILE A 278 20.59 2.74 -6.07
N PHE A 279 21.06 3.87 -6.62
CA PHE A 279 20.36 5.14 -6.50
C PHE A 279 18.92 5.06 -7.06
N SER A 280 18.74 4.50 -8.26
CA SER A 280 17.43 4.43 -8.91
C SER A 280 16.43 3.53 -8.21
N PHE A 281 16.90 2.48 -7.51
CA PHE A 281 16.04 1.59 -6.72
C PHE A 281 15.87 1.99 -5.25
N SER A 282 16.64 2.97 -4.77
CA SER A 282 16.48 3.51 -3.41
C SER A 282 15.69 4.83 -3.41
N PHE A 283 16.03 5.75 -4.33
CA PHE A 283 15.56 7.13 -4.32
C PHE A 283 14.04 7.28 -4.49
N PRO A 284 13.35 6.64 -5.46
CA PRO A 284 11.91 6.84 -5.65
C PRO A 284 11.09 6.49 -4.41
N THR A 285 11.43 5.40 -3.73
CA THR A 285 10.75 4.97 -2.49
C THR A 285 10.99 5.96 -1.35
N LEU A 286 12.25 6.33 -1.10
CA LEU A 286 12.59 7.29 -0.05
C LEU A 286 11.96 8.66 -0.33
N PHE A 287 12.02 9.13 -1.57
CA PHE A 287 11.48 10.42 -1.97
C PHE A 287 9.97 10.46 -1.85
N LEU A 288 9.25 9.48 -2.41
CA LEU A 288 7.78 9.46 -2.41
C LEU A 288 7.22 9.52 -1.00
N PHE A 289 7.67 8.64 -0.10
CA PHE A 289 7.12 8.58 1.25
C PHE A 289 7.50 9.79 2.09
N ASN A 290 8.73 10.31 1.98
CA ASN A 290 9.09 11.55 2.68
C ASN A 290 8.37 12.78 2.09
N ALA A 291 8.07 12.79 0.79
CA ALA A 291 7.24 13.83 0.18
C ALA A 291 5.81 13.77 0.73
N ILE A 292 5.20 12.58 0.82
CA ILE A 292 3.86 12.39 1.43
C ILE A 292 3.88 12.79 2.91
N ALA A 293 4.93 12.43 3.66
CA ALA A 293 5.12 12.79 5.07
C ALA A 293 5.15 14.31 5.32
N SER A 294 5.46 15.09 4.29
CA SER A 294 5.44 16.56 4.36
C SER A 294 4.01 17.13 4.38
N PHE A 295 2.99 16.32 4.07
CA PHE A 295 1.60 16.73 4.01
C PHE A 295 0.68 15.90 4.91
N ASN A 296 1.06 14.66 5.22
CA ASN A 296 0.25 13.70 5.97
C ASN A 296 1.09 12.92 6.97
N GLU A 297 0.45 12.41 8.02
CA GLU A 297 1.07 11.41 8.87
C GLU A 297 1.17 10.07 8.12
N ILE A 298 2.36 9.50 8.09
CA ILE A 298 2.61 8.18 7.52
C ILE A 298 3.36 7.31 8.53
N LEU A 299 3.29 5.99 8.33
CA LEU A 299 4.03 5.06 9.17
C LEU A 299 5.54 5.15 8.88
N PRO A 300 6.41 5.19 9.91
CA PRO A 300 7.84 5.43 9.73
C PRO A 300 8.58 4.35 8.93
N HIS A 301 8.04 3.13 8.87
CA HIS A 301 8.68 2.03 8.16
C HIS A 301 8.35 1.98 6.66
N TRP A 302 7.41 2.79 6.14
CA TRP A 302 7.06 2.78 4.72
C TRP A 302 8.24 3.00 3.75
N PRO A 303 9.25 3.85 4.07
CA PRO A 303 10.44 4.00 3.25
C PRO A 303 11.45 2.85 3.34
N ALA A 304 11.22 1.82 4.17
CA ALA A 304 12.20 0.77 4.49
C ALA A 304 12.78 0.06 3.27
N MET A 305 12.00 -0.18 2.20
CA MET A 305 12.52 -0.82 0.98
C MET A 305 13.60 0.03 0.30
N GLY A 306 13.50 1.36 0.38
CA GLY A 306 14.54 2.25 -0.13
C GLY A 306 15.84 2.14 0.67
N TYR A 307 15.74 2.01 1.99
CA TYR A 307 16.90 1.76 2.86
C TYR A 307 17.50 0.37 2.63
N LEU A 308 16.66 -0.66 2.43
CA LEU A 308 17.09 -2.05 2.20
C LEU A 308 18.00 -2.16 0.98
N VAL A 309 17.61 -1.50 -0.12
CA VAL A 309 18.41 -1.45 -1.36
C VAL A 309 19.70 -0.66 -1.19
N LEU A 310 19.71 0.33 -0.28
CA LEU A 310 20.86 1.18 -0.03
C LEU A 310 21.90 0.51 0.90
N THR A 311 21.57 -0.59 1.57
CA THR A 311 22.48 -1.28 2.51
C THR A 311 23.83 -1.66 1.87
N PRO A 312 23.91 -2.21 0.64
CA PRO A 312 25.21 -2.46 -0.02
C PRO A 312 26.03 -1.21 -0.29
N ALA A 313 25.38 -0.09 -0.60
CA ALA A 313 26.06 1.20 -0.78
C ALA A 313 26.62 1.74 0.54
N VAL A 314 25.89 1.59 1.64
CA VAL A 314 26.42 1.92 2.98
C VAL A 314 27.67 1.10 3.28
N ALA A 315 27.62 -0.22 3.08
CA ALA A 315 28.80 -1.09 3.26
C ALA A 315 29.97 -0.63 2.40
N LYS A 316 29.73 -0.34 1.12
CA LYS A 316 30.78 0.08 0.17
C LYS A 316 31.41 1.41 0.57
N MET A 317 30.59 2.42 0.85
CA MET A 317 31.07 3.75 1.28
C MET A 317 31.91 3.64 2.56
N THR A 318 31.48 2.79 3.49
CA THR A 318 32.22 2.58 4.73
C THR A 318 33.58 1.93 4.51
N LEU A 319 33.64 0.92 3.64
CA LEU A 319 34.91 0.26 3.30
C LEU A 319 35.87 1.17 2.52
N GLU A 320 35.36 1.99 1.60
CA GLU A 320 36.18 2.95 0.84
C GLU A 320 36.73 4.08 1.74
N SER A 321 36.02 4.39 2.83
CA SER A 321 36.41 5.47 3.75
C SER A 321 37.11 4.97 5.02
N TRP A 322 37.43 3.68 5.09
CA TRP A 322 37.86 3.01 6.33
C TRP A 322 39.20 3.51 6.89
N ASP A 323 40.08 4.02 6.03
CA ASP A 323 41.40 4.54 6.43
C ASP A 323 41.29 5.86 7.20
N LYS A 324 40.17 6.58 7.08
CA LYS A 324 39.92 7.84 7.80
C LYS A 324 39.50 7.53 9.23
N LYS A 325 40.38 7.82 10.21
CA LYS A 325 40.15 7.53 11.65
C LYS A 325 38.77 7.96 12.15
N TRP A 326 38.35 9.19 11.86
CA TRP A 326 37.05 9.73 12.31
C TRP A 326 35.87 8.95 11.71
N PHE A 327 35.97 8.53 10.44
CA PHE A 327 34.92 7.79 9.74
C PHE A 327 34.81 6.37 10.30
N ARG A 328 35.96 5.73 10.57
CA ARG A 328 36.04 4.41 11.18
C ARG A 328 35.42 4.40 12.58
N VAL A 329 35.76 5.38 13.43
CA VAL A 329 35.16 5.52 14.77
C VAL A 329 33.65 5.75 14.66
N SER A 330 33.21 6.65 13.77
CA SER A 330 31.78 6.92 13.56
C SER A 330 31.02 5.68 13.10
N SER A 331 31.62 4.86 12.23
CA SER A 331 31.02 3.60 11.76
C SER A 331 30.90 2.58 12.90
N TYR A 332 31.94 2.41 13.73
CA TYR A 332 31.87 1.54 14.90
C TYR A 332 30.79 1.98 15.88
N THR A 333 30.70 3.27 16.18
CA THR A 333 29.65 3.81 17.05
C THR A 333 28.25 3.55 16.47
N ALA A 334 28.06 3.83 15.18
CA ALA A 334 26.77 3.65 14.54
C ALA A 334 26.34 2.18 14.52
N TRP A 335 27.26 1.26 14.21
CA TRP A 335 26.98 -0.16 14.11
C TRP A 335 26.83 -0.80 15.49
N GLY A 336 27.67 -0.42 16.44
CA GLY A 336 27.56 -0.86 17.83
C GLY A 336 26.23 -0.43 18.46
N PHE A 337 25.81 0.82 18.23
CA PHE A 337 24.51 1.31 18.71
C PHE A 337 23.33 0.63 17.99
N GLY A 338 23.43 0.41 16.67
CA GLY A 338 22.43 -0.36 15.93
C GLY A 338 22.28 -1.79 16.45
N LEU A 339 23.39 -2.48 16.72
CA LEU A 339 23.41 -3.82 17.28
C LEU A 339 22.81 -3.84 18.68
N PHE A 340 23.18 -2.87 19.52
CA PHE A 340 22.59 -2.69 20.84
C PHE A 340 21.07 -2.59 20.76
N LEU A 341 20.53 -1.70 19.92
CA LEU A 341 19.07 -1.56 19.74
C LEU A 341 18.44 -2.85 19.19
N THR A 342 19.09 -3.50 18.22
CA THR A 342 18.60 -4.74 17.61
C THR A 342 18.50 -5.89 18.61
N LEU A 343 19.44 -5.99 19.57
CA LEU A 343 19.39 -6.98 20.64
C LEU A 343 18.44 -6.57 21.76
N LEU A 344 18.38 -5.28 22.06
CA LEU A 344 17.55 -4.74 23.13
C LEU A 344 16.06 -4.99 22.90
N VAL A 345 15.56 -4.80 21.67
CA VAL A 345 14.14 -4.95 21.35
C VAL A 345 13.59 -6.35 21.65
N PRO A 346 14.16 -7.47 21.13
CA PRO A 346 13.70 -8.81 21.49
C PRO A 346 13.96 -9.15 22.96
N LEU A 347 15.04 -8.66 23.57
CA LEU A 347 15.26 -8.84 25.01
C LEU A 347 14.22 -8.12 25.85
N GLN A 348 13.77 -6.93 25.44
CA GLN A 348 12.66 -6.22 26.06
C GLN A 348 11.36 -6.98 25.88
N ALA A 349 11.09 -7.46 24.65
CA ALA A 349 9.89 -8.20 24.32
C ALA A 349 9.79 -9.54 25.08
N VAL A 350 10.89 -10.24 25.33
CA VAL A 350 10.88 -11.53 26.05
C VAL A 350 11.06 -11.36 27.56
N TYR A 351 12.08 -10.59 27.97
CA TYR A 351 12.55 -10.53 29.35
C TYR A 351 12.30 -9.21 30.05
N LYS A 352 11.72 -8.18 29.39
CA LYS A 352 11.44 -6.88 30.03
C LYS A 352 12.67 -6.32 30.77
N VAL A 353 13.78 -6.21 30.05
CA VAL A 353 15.09 -5.84 30.60
C VAL A 353 15.18 -4.36 31.01
N LEU A 354 14.44 -3.48 30.34
CA LEU A 354 14.30 -2.07 30.67
C LEU A 354 12.95 -1.83 31.36
N PRO A 355 12.94 -1.45 32.64
CA PRO A 355 11.73 -1.00 33.31
C PRO A 355 11.27 0.34 32.71
N ALA A 356 10.00 0.40 32.30
CA ALA A 356 9.43 1.61 31.72
C ALA A 356 9.43 2.80 32.69
N GLU A 357 9.53 2.55 34.00
CA GLU A 357 9.70 3.57 35.04
C GLU A 357 10.95 4.43 34.86
N LEU A 358 11.98 3.96 34.16
CA LEU A 358 13.20 4.74 33.91
C LEU A 358 12.96 5.96 33.00
N PHE A 359 11.88 5.95 32.23
CA PHE A 359 11.56 6.98 31.25
C PHE A 359 10.53 8.01 31.76
N LEU A 360 10.10 7.88 33.01
CA LEU A 360 9.12 8.75 33.65
C LEU A 360 9.58 9.18 35.05
N PRO A 361 9.20 10.39 35.51
CA PRO A 361 9.30 10.73 36.92
C PRO A 361 8.57 9.70 37.80
N ALA A 362 9.12 9.35 38.96
CA ALA A 362 8.62 8.25 39.79
C ALA A 362 7.13 8.39 40.19
N GLN A 363 6.67 9.61 40.46
CA GLN A 363 5.26 9.88 40.75
C GLN A 363 4.37 9.62 39.54
N GLU A 364 4.83 10.00 38.35
CA GLU A 364 4.10 9.84 37.10
C GLU A 364 4.05 8.38 36.67
N ALA A 365 5.16 7.65 36.82
CA ALA A 365 5.28 6.23 36.54
C ALA A 365 4.27 5.38 37.33
N ARG A 366 3.96 5.78 38.58
CA ARG A 366 3.02 5.08 39.49
C ARG A 366 1.56 5.46 39.30
N LYS A 367 1.24 6.52 38.53
CA LYS A 367 -0.15 6.89 38.27
C LYS A 367 -0.87 5.73 37.60
N ILE A 368 -2.08 5.43 38.05
CA ILE A 368 -2.93 4.42 37.43
C ILE A 368 -3.73 5.08 36.31
N GLU A 369 -3.56 4.59 35.10
CA GLU A 369 -4.34 4.95 33.92
C GLU A 369 -4.91 3.66 33.32
N ASP A 370 -6.21 3.65 33.04
CA ASP A 370 -6.90 2.47 32.47
C ASP A 370 -6.63 1.18 33.28
N GLY A 371 -6.62 1.30 34.61
CA GLY A 371 -6.44 0.17 35.54
C GLY A 371 -5.02 -0.40 35.64
N ILE A 372 -4.03 0.15 34.93
CA ILE A 372 -2.61 -0.23 35.02
C ILE A 372 -1.74 1.01 35.29
N THR A 373 -0.47 0.82 35.67
CA THR A 373 0.41 1.99 35.87
C THR A 373 0.78 2.63 34.53
N LYS A 374 1.00 3.94 34.51
CA LYS A 374 1.42 4.68 33.31
C LYS A 374 2.70 4.11 32.71
N ALA A 375 3.64 3.67 33.56
CA ALA A 375 4.85 2.98 33.11
C ALA A 375 4.51 1.70 32.32
N GLU A 376 3.61 0.86 32.82
CA GLU A 376 3.20 -0.36 32.11
C GLU A 376 2.44 -0.08 30.82
N LYS A 377 1.66 1.00 30.78
CA LYS A 377 0.97 1.48 29.58
C LYS A 377 1.94 1.96 28.49
N MET A 378 3.10 2.50 28.87
CA MET A 378 4.14 2.93 27.93
C MET A 378 4.96 1.78 27.34
N ASP A 379 5.03 0.62 28.01
CA ASP A 379 5.71 -0.55 27.47
C ASP A 379 4.87 -1.21 26.37
N VAL A 380 5.16 -0.84 25.13
CA VAL A 380 4.48 -1.36 23.94
C VAL A 380 4.59 -2.89 23.81
N THR A 381 5.58 -3.54 24.43
CA THR A 381 5.73 -5.00 24.37
C THR A 381 4.69 -5.74 25.20
N ASN A 382 4.00 -5.05 26.12
CA ASN A 382 2.87 -5.62 26.87
C ASN A 382 1.68 -5.98 25.97
N GLU A 383 1.67 -5.54 24.71
CA GLU A 383 0.71 -5.98 23.70
C GLU A 383 0.78 -7.47 23.37
N LEU A 384 1.96 -8.08 23.53
CA LEU A 384 2.22 -9.46 23.16
C LEU A 384 1.78 -10.46 24.24
N TYR A 385 1.06 -10.04 25.28
CA TYR A 385 0.78 -10.82 26.48
C TYR A 385 -0.69 -10.71 26.94
N GLY A 386 -1.15 -11.72 27.68
CA GLY A 386 -2.48 -11.76 28.32
C GLY A 386 -3.61 -12.32 27.46
N TRP A 387 -3.43 -12.40 26.14
CA TRP A 387 -4.46 -12.90 25.23
C TRP A 387 -4.86 -14.36 25.48
N GLY A 388 -3.91 -15.23 25.84
CA GLY A 388 -4.20 -16.62 26.18
C GLY A 388 -5.03 -16.79 27.45
N ASP A 389 -4.83 -15.93 28.46
CA ASP A 389 -5.64 -15.92 29.69
C ASP A 389 -7.08 -15.49 29.39
N ALA A 390 -7.24 -14.41 28.61
CA ALA A 390 -8.53 -13.95 28.13
C ALA A 390 -9.24 -15.03 27.30
N GLY A 391 -8.52 -15.67 26.37
CA GLY A 391 -9.03 -16.74 25.51
C GLY A 391 -9.57 -17.93 26.30
N ARG A 392 -8.82 -18.41 27.30
CA ARG A 392 -9.29 -19.47 28.20
C ARG A 392 -10.52 -19.08 28.98
N LYS A 393 -10.57 -17.86 29.53
CA LYS A 393 -11.74 -17.40 30.29
C LYS A 393 -12.97 -17.26 29.41
N ILE A 394 -12.80 -16.79 28.16
CA ILE A 394 -13.89 -16.72 27.19
C ILE A 394 -14.41 -18.13 26.87
N ALA A 395 -13.52 -19.10 26.60
CA ALA A 395 -13.93 -20.49 26.36
C ALA A 395 -14.69 -21.07 27.55
N GLU A 396 -14.22 -20.85 28.78
CA GLU A 396 -14.92 -21.25 30.01
C GLU A 396 -16.34 -20.65 30.09
N LEU A 397 -16.50 -19.35 29.80
CA LEU A 397 -17.81 -18.69 29.79
C LEU A 397 -18.74 -19.25 28.70
N VAL A 398 -18.21 -19.54 27.51
CA VAL A 398 -18.98 -20.16 26.42
C VAL A 398 -19.40 -21.57 26.80
N GLU A 399 -18.50 -22.39 27.32
CA GLU A 399 -18.78 -23.78 27.73
C GLU A 399 -19.83 -23.83 28.86
N ASN A 400 -19.78 -22.90 29.80
CA ASN A 400 -20.74 -22.81 30.90
C ASN A 400 -22.09 -22.16 30.54
N SER A 401 -22.23 -21.61 29.33
CA SER A 401 -23.48 -20.97 28.90
C SER A 401 -24.51 -21.99 28.35
N PRO A 402 -25.82 -21.72 28.47
CA PRO A 402 -26.87 -22.54 27.85
C PRO A 402 -26.75 -22.60 26.32
N GLU A 403 -27.37 -23.61 25.70
CA GLU A 403 -27.55 -23.63 24.25
C GLU A 403 -28.71 -22.72 23.82
N PRO A 404 -28.61 -22.01 22.68
CA PRO A 404 -27.44 -21.95 21.80
C PRO A 404 -26.30 -21.15 22.44
N LYS A 405 -25.06 -21.67 22.35
CA LYS A 405 -23.87 -20.99 22.90
C LYS A 405 -23.79 -19.51 22.51
N PRO A 406 -23.30 -18.60 23.38
CA PRO A 406 -23.22 -17.19 23.03
C PRO A 406 -22.19 -16.93 21.93
N PHE A 407 -22.43 -15.93 21.09
CA PHE A 407 -21.41 -15.48 20.14
C PHE A 407 -20.39 -14.55 20.82
N ILE A 408 -19.15 -14.54 20.34
CA ILE A 408 -18.11 -13.67 20.90
C ILE A 408 -17.94 -12.46 19.99
N PHE A 409 -17.92 -11.26 20.58
CA PHE A 409 -17.77 -10.04 19.81
C PHE A 409 -17.03 -8.92 20.54
N THR A 410 -16.59 -7.94 19.76
CA THR A 410 -15.92 -6.73 20.25
C THR A 410 -16.19 -5.56 19.30
N HIS A 411 -15.62 -4.40 19.56
CA HIS A 411 -15.79 -3.15 18.81
C HIS A 411 -14.51 -2.70 18.08
N ARG A 412 -13.44 -3.50 18.15
CA ARG A 412 -12.15 -3.25 17.50
C ARG A 412 -11.66 -4.50 16.78
N HIS A 413 -11.34 -4.39 15.49
CA HIS A 413 -10.84 -5.51 14.70
C HIS A 413 -9.52 -6.11 15.22
N TYR A 414 -8.64 -5.31 15.82
CA TYR A 414 -7.39 -5.81 16.41
C TYR A 414 -7.68 -6.80 17.55
N ILE A 415 -8.60 -6.45 18.47
CA ILE A 415 -9.07 -7.34 19.53
C ILE A 415 -9.75 -8.56 18.93
N ALA A 416 -10.64 -8.40 17.95
CA ALA A 416 -11.36 -9.51 17.32
C ALA A 416 -10.39 -10.53 16.71
N SER A 417 -9.34 -10.04 16.07
CA SER A 417 -8.36 -10.87 15.35
C SER A 417 -7.43 -11.62 16.31
N GLN A 418 -7.03 -10.97 17.41
CA GLN A 418 -6.29 -11.61 18.50
C GLN A 418 -7.11 -12.69 19.20
N LEU A 419 -8.38 -12.40 19.51
CA LEU A 419 -9.29 -13.38 20.11
C LEU A 419 -9.52 -14.59 19.18
N LYS A 420 -9.60 -14.37 17.87
CA LYS A 420 -9.73 -15.45 16.88
C LYS A 420 -8.53 -16.42 16.93
N PHE A 421 -7.34 -15.91 17.28
CA PHE A 421 -6.16 -16.74 17.50
C PHE A 421 -6.16 -17.40 18.88
N TYR A 422 -6.42 -16.65 19.95
CA TYR A 422 -6.18 -17.09 21.32
C TYR A 422 -7.35 -17.80 22.03
N VAL A 423 -8.59 -17.64 21.55
CA VAL A 423 -9.72 -18.40 22.09
C VAL A 423 -9.59 -19.86 21.62
N PRO A 424 -9.55 -20.84 22.54
CA PRO A 424 -9.50 -22.27 22.21
C PRO A 424 -10.57 -22.64 21.17
N GLY A 425 -10.17 -23.46 20.18
CA GLY A 425 -11.03 -23.85 19.06
C GLY A 425 -11.12 -22.83 17.92
N HIS A 426 -10.47 -21.66 18.05
CA HIS A 426 -10.44 -20.59 17.04
C HIS A 426 -11.83 -20.23 16.48
N PRO A 427 -12.82 -19.94 17.35
CA PRO A 427 -14.19 -19.71 16.93
C PRO A 427 -14.33 -18.45 16.08
N LYS A 428 -15.48 -18.31 15.42
CA LYS A 428 -15.83 -17.08 14.72
C LYS A 428 -16.03 -15.96 15.75
N ILE A 429 -15.20 -14.93 15.67
CA ILE A 429 -15.31 -13.70 16.45
C ILE A 429 -15.92 -12.61 15.58
N TYR A 430 -16.86 -11.85 16.12
CA TYR A 430 -17.51 -10.73 15.45
C TYR A 430 -16.89 -9.39 15.87
N CYS A 431 -16.83 -8.43 14.95
CA CYS A 431 -16.42 -7.06 15.23
C CYS A 431 -17.56 -6.11 14.88
N LEU A 432 -18.27 -5.59 15.86
CA LEU A 432 -19.34 -4.62 15.66
C LEU A 432 -18.76 -3.23 15.94
N SER A 433 -18.21 -2.57 14.93
CA SER A 433 -17.50 -1.30 15.07
C SER A 433 -18.24 -0.16 14.36
N ASP A 434 -18.06 1.07 14.85
CA ASP A 434 -18.49 2.31 14.20
C ASP A 434 -17.56 2.73 13.04
N ARG A 435 -16.52 1.92 12.79
CA ARG A 435 -15.51 2.14 11.75
C ARG A 435 -15.54 0.99 10.77
N ILE A 436 -15.34 1.34 9.50
CA ILE A 436 -15.17 0.34 8.45
C ILE A 436 -13.81 -0.34 8.61
N ASP A 437 -13.82 -1.65 8.68
CA ASP A 437 -12.65 -2.51 8.67
C ASP A 437 -12.91 -3.84 7.93
N ALA A 438 -11.94 -4.76 7.96
CA ALA A 438 -12.03 -6.03 7.24
C ALA A 438 -13.21 -6.90 7.69
N TYR A 439 -13.67 -6.79 8.94
CA TYR A 439 -14.80 -7.57 9.42
C TYR A 439 -16.10 -7.19 8.72
N ASP A 440 -16.33 -5.92 8.34
CA ASP A 440 -17.54 -5.55 7.60
C ASP A 440 -17.71 -6.32 6.29
N PHE A 441 -16.61 -6.77 5.70
CA PHE A 441 -16.60 -7.62 4.50
C PHE A 441 -16.82 -9.10 4.84
N TRP A 442 -16.28 -9.60 5.96
CA TRP A 442 -16.37 -11.01 6.36
C TRP A 442 -17.66 -11.40 7.10
N GLN A 443 -18.41 -10.45 7.66
CA GLN A 443 -19.64 -10.67 8.44
C GLN A 443 -20.80 -9.80 7.95
N ARG A 444 -21.05 -9.81 6.63
CA ARG A 444 -22.14 -9.05 6.01
C ARG A 444 -23.51 -9.40 6.55
N ASP A 445 -23.75 -10.68 6.84
CA ASP A 445 -24.99 -11.15 7.42
C ASP A 445 -24.87 -11.29 8.95
N LEU A 446 -25.50 -10.35 9.65
CA LEU A 446 -25.61 -10.35 11.11
C LEU A 446 -26.97 -10.90 11.60
N SER A 447 -27.88 -11.29 10.70
CA SER A 447 -29.21 -11.81 11.09
C SER A 447 -29.12 -13.07 11.95
N VAL A 448 -28.06 -13.86 11.76
CA VAL A 448 -27.72 -15.05 12.55
C VAL A 448 -27.41 -14.76 14.03
N LEU A 449 -27.25 -13.48 14.40
CA LEU A 449 -27.01 -13.05 15.78
C LEU A 449 -28.31 -12.64 16.49
N ASP A 450 -29.37 -12.36 15.74
CA ASP A 450 -30.63 -11.86 16.32
C ASP A 450 -31.23 -12.90 17.28
N GLY A 451 -31.64 -12.44 18.46
CA GLY A 451 -32.17 -13.27 19.53
C GLY A 451 -31.13 -14.07 20.32
N ARG A 452 -29.83 -14.02 19.98
CA ARG A 452 -28.79 -14.80 20.68
C ARG A 452 -28.12 -14.03 21.81
N ASP A 453 -27.58 -14.77 22.76
CA ASP A 453 -26.68 -14.24 23.78
C ASP A 453 -25.30 -13.96 23.18
N GLY A 454 -24.58 -12.98 23.75
CA GLY A 454 -23.29 -12.56 23.27
C GLY A 454 -22.31 -12.23 24.40
N ILE A 455 -21.05 -12.59 24.24
CA ILE A 455 -19.96 -12.21 25.15
C ILE A 455 -19.20 -11.06 24.49
N PHE A 456 -19.34 -9.87 25.06
CA PHE A 456 -18.58 -8.69 24.67
C PHE A 456 -17.21 -8.71 25.35
N VAL A 457 -16.18 -8.42 24.57
CA VAL A 457 -14.79 -8.36 25.05
C VAL A 457 -14.17 -7.01 24.70
N CYS A 458 -13.61 -6.32 25.70
CA CYS A 458 -12.72 -5.19 25.49
C CYS A 458 -11.48 -5.30 26.39
N ASP A 459 -10.40 -4.62 26.01
CA ASP A 459 -9.24 -4.44 26.88
C ASP A 459 -9.22 -3.01 27.44
N ASN A 460 -8.32 -2.75 28.38
CA ASN A 460 -8.18 -1.44 28.97
C ASN A 460 -7.70 -0.35 27.98
N ARG A 461 -7.09 -0.70 26.85
CA ARG A 461 -6.70 0.30 25.81
C ARG A 461 -7.91 0.87 25.09
N PHE A 462 -8.96 0.05 24.94
CA PHE A 462 -10.18 0.38 24.23
C PHE A 462 -11.40 0.10 25.11
N PHE A 463 -11.37 0.51 26.37
CA PHE A 463 -12.50 0.27 27.25
C PHE A 463 -13.76 0.99 26.75
N THR A 464 -14.89 0.30 26.78
CA THR A 464 -16.21 0.87 26.50
C THR A 464 -17.27 0.06 27.24
N GLU A 465 -18.34 0.75 27.63
CA GLU A 465 -19.52 0.15 28.28
C GLU A 465 -20.46 -0.37 27.19
N PRO A 466 -20.57 -1.69 27.00
CA PRO A 466 -21.32 -2.24 25.88
C PRO A 466 -22.83 -1.96 25.97
N GLU A 467 -23.38 -1.76 27.17
CA GLU A 467 -24.78 -1.46 27.41
C GLU A 467 -25.27 -0.14 26.80
N LYS A 468 -24.33 0.79 26.51
CA LYS A 468 -24.64 2.07 25.85
C LYS A 468 -24.76 1.96 24.34
N ILE A 469 -24.25 0.88 23.75
CA ILE A 469 -24.05 0.75 22.29
C ILE A 469 -24.84 -0.42 21.74
N TYR A 470 -24.75 -1.58 22.38
CA TYR A 470 -25.26 -2.82 21.82
C TYR A 470 -26.61 -3.20 22.45
N PRO A 471 -27.64 -3.41 21.62
CA PRO A 471 -29.00 -3.68 22.07
C PRO A 471 -29.15 -5.14 22.53
N PHE A 472 -28.92 -5.37 23.82
CA PHE A 472 -29.28 -6.61 24.51
C PHE A 472 -30.39 -6.33 25.52
N SER A 473 -31.20 -7.34 25.82
CA SER A 473 -32.31 -7.23 26.78
C SER A 473 -31.83 -7.00 28.21
N SER A 474 -30.67 -7.57 28.55
CA SER A 474 -29.98 -7.36 29.83
C SER A 474 -28.49 -7.67 29.69
N TRP A 475 -27.71 -7.19 30.67
CA TRP A 475 -26.27 -7.42 30.77
C TRP A 475 -25.91 -7.98 32.14
N ASP A 476 -25.07 -9.01 32.13
CA ASP A 476 -24.46 -9.56 33.34
C ASP A 476 -23.36 -8.61 33.86
N LYS A 477 -22.93 -8.80 35.11
CA LYS A 477 -21.81 -8.01 35.66
C LYS A 477 -20.51 -8.31 34.88
N PRO A 478 -19.70 -7.29 34.54
CA PRO A 478 -18.42 -7.50 33.88
C PRO A 478 -17.48 -8.37 34.71
N VAL A 479 -16.84 -9.33 34.05
CA VAL A 479 -15.78 -10.17 34.61
C VAL A 479 -14.43 -9.63 34.14
N ALA A 480 -13.56 -9.27 35.09
CA ALA A 480 -12.21 -8.82 34.81
C ALA A 480 -11.25 -10.01 34.68
N VAL A 481 -10.43 -10.01 33.63
CA VAL A 481 -9.29 -10.92 33.48
C VAL A 481 -8.01 -10.08 33.52
N GLU A 482 -7.30 -10.17 34.63
CA GLU A 482 -6.05 -9.45 34.83
C GLU A 482 -4.87 -10.28 34.35
N SER A 483 -4.06 -9.70 33.47
CA SER A 483 -2.81 -10.29 32.99
C SER A 483 -1.62 -9.69 33.73
N PHE A 484 -0.68 -10.56 34.11
CA PHE A 484 0.55 -10.18 34.80
C PHE A 484 1.79 -10.61 34.04
N ARG A 485 2.80 -9.75 34.02
CA ARG A 485 4.14 -10.04 33.48
C ARG A 485 5.18 -9.65 34.52
N LYS A 486 5.92 -10.65 35.01
CA LYS A 486 6.90 -10.49 36.11
C LYS A 486 6.31 -9.79 37.34
N GLY A 487 5.12 -10.20 37.77
CA GLY A 487 4.43 -9.65 38.94
C GLY A 487 3.81 -8.27 38.76
N LYS A 488 3.97 -7.63 37.59
CA LYS A 488 3.29 -6.36 37.27
C LYS A 488 2.07 -6.60 36.39
N LYS A 489 0.98 -5.93 36.72
CA LYS A 489 -0.26 -5.96 35.92
C LYS A 489 -0.02 -5.25 34.60
N THR A 490 -0.20 -5.95 33.48
CA THR A 490 0.08 -5.41 32.14
C THR A 490 -1.17 -5.09 31.35
N ARG A 491 -2.27 -5.80 31.61
CA ARG A 491 -3.52 -5.66 30.86
C ARG A 491 -4.70 -6.13 31.68
N ILE A 492 -5.86 -5.55 31.43
CA ILE A 492 -7.14 -6.00 31.95
C ILE A 492 -8.06 -6.20 30.77
N PHE A 493 -8.68 -7.38 30.69
CA PHE A 493 -9.79 -7.64 29.78
C PHE A 493 -11.09 -7.62 30.55
N TRP A 494 -12.12 -7.03 29.96
CA TRP A 494 -13.47 -7.01 30.50
C TRP A 494 -14.36 -7.86 29.61
N LEU A 495 -14.98 -8.86 30.23
CA LEU A 495 -15.88 -9.81 29.60
C LEU A 495 -17.28 -9.55 30.14
N THR A 496 -18.23 -9.17 29.28
CA THR A 496 -19.60 -8.86 29.70
C THR A 496 -20.58 -9.64 28.84
N THR A 497 -21.44 -10.44 29.46
CA THR A 497 -22.44 -11.24 28.74
C THR A 497 -23.73 -10.46 28.58
N GLY A 498 -24.17 -10.25 27.35
CA GLY A 498 -25.46 -9.68 27.01
C GLY A 498 -26.46 -10.79 26.65
N ARG A 499 -27.73 -10.59 27.03
CA ARG A 499 -28.83 -11.55 26.78
C ARG A 499 -29.75 -11.10 25.65
N ASN A 500 -30.10 -12.01 24.74
CA ASN A 500 -31.09 -11.78 23.67
C ASN A 500 -30.83 -10.50 22.85
N PHE A 501 -29.81 -10.55 21.98
CA PHE A 501 -29.42 -9.48 21.07
C PHE A 501 -30.56 -9.07 20.13
N LYS A 502 -30.72 -7.77 19.86
CA LYS A 502 -31.73 -7.23 18.94
C LYS A 502 -31.10 -6.48 17.78
N LEU A 503 -30.93 -7.14 16.64
CA LEU A 503 -30.28 -6.55 15.46
C LEU A 503 -31.02 -5.32 14.94
N SER A 504 -32.35 -5.30 15.02
CA SER A 504 -33.19 -4.19 14.55
C SER A 504 -32.96 -2.88 15.31
N ALA A 505 -32.44 -2.96 16.54
CA ALA A 505 -32.13 -1.81 17.38
C ALA A 505 -30.65 -1.40 17.32
N LEU A 506 -29.80 -2.15 16.59
CA LEU A 506 -28.38 -1.82 16.48
C LEU A 506 -28.22 -0.57 15.60
N PRO A 507 -27.47 0.46 16.04
CA PRO A 507 -27.28 1.63 15.21
C PRO A 507 -26.62 1.25 13.88
N LYS A 508 -27.09 1.85 12.77
CA LYS A 508 -26.68 1.46 11.42
C LYS A 508 -25.17 1.54 11.18
N GLU A 509 -24.49 2.46 11.87
CA GLU A 509 -23.02 2.61 11.80
C GLU A 509 -22.24 1.40 12.31
N TYR A 510 -22.87 0.53 13.11
CA TYR A 510 -22.30 -0.75 13.58
C TYR A 510 -22.71 -1.95 12.72
N THR A 511 -23.35 -1.70 11.56
CA THR A 511 -23.75 -2.73 10.61
C THR A 511 -22.95 -2.63 9.31
N ALA A 512 -22.59 -3.77 8.74
CA ALA A 512 -21.96 -3.84 7.42
C ALA A 512 -22.82 -3.20 6.31
N GLY A 513 -24.14 -3.10 6.51
CA GLY A 513 -25.09 -2.45 5.59
C GLY A 513 -24.90 -0.94 5.42
N ALA A 514 -24.10 -0.28 6.26
CA ALA A 514 -23.68 1.11 6.06
C ALA A 514 -22.57 1.29 5.01
N LEU A 515 -21.97 0.19 4.53
CA LEU A 515 -21.01 0.21 3.44
C LEU A 515 -21.73 0.53 2.11
N SER A 516 -21.87 1.82 1.79
CA SER A 516 -21.95 2.17 0.38
C SER A 516 -20.68 1.66 -0.31
N PRO A 517 -20.76 1.02 -1.48
CA PRO A 517 -19.59 0.67 -2.30
C PRO A 517 -18.71 1.87 -2.68
N TRP A 518 -19.02 3.08 -2.21
CA TRP A 518 -18.32 4.31 -2.53
C TRP A 518 -17.99 5.15 -1.29
N VAL A 519 -18.12 4.65 -0.06
CA VAL A 519 -17.93 5.44 1.17
C VAL A 519 -16.60 6.23 1.16
N TYR A 520 -15.51 5.60 0.73
CA TYR A 520 -14.21 6.27 0.64
C TYR A 520 -14.03 7.17 -0.58
N TRP A 521 -14.72 6.86 -1.68
CA TRP A 521 -14.63 7.63 -2.92
C TRP A 521 -15.51 8.89 -2.90
N LYS A 522 -16.57 8.90 -2.09
CA LYS A 522 -17.47 10.05 -1.93
C LYS A 522 -16.72 11.31 -1.48
N ASP A 523 -15.70 11.17 -0.64
CA ASP A 523 -14.86 12.27 -0.17
C ASP A 523 -13.71 12.61 -1.15
N TYR A 524 -13.11 11.60 -1.80
CA TYR A 524 -11.95 11.75 -2.69
C TYR A 524 -12.24 12.47 -4.01
N LEU A 525 -13.49 12.43 -4.49
CA LEU A 525 -13.92 13.12 -5.71
C LEU A 525 -14.07 14.64 -5.54
N ASN A 526 -13.63 15.18 -4.39
CA ASN A 526 -13.06 16.51 -4.15
C ASN A 526 -13.97 17.74 -4.37
N LYS A 527 -13.94 18.63 -3.37
CA LYS A 527 -14.51 19.99 -3.42
C LYS A 527 -13.99 20.79 -4.62
N ALA A 528 -12.79 20.51 -5.13
CA ALA A 528 -12.24 21.16 -6.32
C ALA A 528 -12.94 20.70 -7.63
N ASP A 529 -13.12 19.39 -7.80
CA ASP A 529 -13.85 18.81 -8.96
C ASP A 529 -15.29 19.35 -8.96
N THR A 530 -15.89 19.44 -7.77
CA THR A 530 -17.23 20.00 -7.54
C THR A 530 -17.30 21.52 -7.78
N LYS A 531 -16.34 22.31 -7.28
CA LYS A 531 -16.28 23.77 -7.47
C LYS A 531 -16.12 24.14 -8.95
N VAL A 532 -15.17 23.51 -9.63
CA VAL A 532 -14.93 23.76 -11.06
C VAL A 532 -16.12 23.27 -11.89
N PHE A 533 -16.71 22.13 -11.54
CA PHE A 533 -17.93 21.65 -12.15
C PHE A 533 -19.07 22.67 -12.03
N PHE A 534 -19.38 23.15 -10.83
CA PHE A 534 -20.46 24.13 -10.65
C PHE A 534 -20.15 25.48 -11.29
N PHE A 535 -18.90 25.94 -11.26
CA PHE A 535 -18.49 27.16 -11.97
C PHE A 535 -18.83 27.06 -13.47
N LEU A 536 -18.44 25.94 -14.12
CA LEU A 536 -18.69 25.73 -15.54
C LEU A 536 -20.12 25.32 -15.87
N ASN A 537 -20.85 24.66 -14.97
CA ASN A 537 -22.21 24.16 -15.22
C ASN A 537 -23.31 25.19 -14.85
N ARG A 538 -23.10 26.06 -13.85
CA ARG A 538 -24.13 26.98 -13.33
C ARG A 538 -23.94 28.48 -13.59
N GLU A 539 -22.74 29.04 -13.71
CA GLU A 539 -22.61 30.51 -13.79
C GLU A 539 -23.06 31.09 -15.14
N ARG A 540 -23.93 32.14 -15.07
CA ARG A 540 -24.42 33.07 -16.13
C ARG A 540 -24.40 32.55 -17.56
N LYS A 541 -25.57 32.20 -18.11
CA LYS A 541 -25.62 31.49 -19.41
C LYS A 541 -26.73 31.99 -20.33
N LEU A 542 -26.30 32.40 -21.52
CA LEU A 542 -27.11 32.84 -22.64
C LEU A 542 -27.45 31.63 -23.53
N PRO A 543 -28.63 31.56 -24.16
CA PRO A 543 -29.02 30.47 -25.06
C PRO A 543 -27.99 30.18 -26.17
N LEU A 544 -27.29 31.21 -26.64
CA LEU A 544 -26.22 31.08 -27.64
C LEU A 544 -25.04 30.22 -27.14
N ILE A 545 -24.63 30.39 -25.88
CA ILE A 545 -23.51 29.62 -25.31
C ILE A 545 -23.95 28.17 -25.10
N ASP A 546 -25.21 27.92 -24.71
CA ASP A 546 -25.75 26.57 -24.58
C ASP A 546 -25.75 25.84 -25.93
N TYR A 547 -26.18 26.51 -27.00
CA TYR A 547 -26.12 25.95 -28.35
C TYR A 547 -24.69 25.64 -28.77
N LEU A 548 -23.76 26.60 -28.58
CA LEU A 548 -22.35 26.43 -28.91
C LEU A 548 -21.71 25.26 -28.15
N MET A 549 -21.95 25.14 -26.85
CA MET A 549 -21.38 24.08 -26.02
C MET A 549 -21.97 22.70 -26.36
N ARG A 550 -23.26 22.62 -26.70
CA ARG A 550 -23.86 21.37 -27.22
C ARG A 550 -23.24 21.00 -28.57
N PHE A 551 -23.07 21.97 -29.46
CA PHE A 551 -22.42 21.77 -30.75
C PHE A 551 -20.97 21.29 -30.60
N LEU A 552 -20.15 21.95 -29.78
CA LEU A 552 -18.78 21.51 -29.46
C LEU A 552 -18.75 20.11 -28.83
N SER A 553 -19.70 19.82 -27.95
CA SER A 553 -19.79 18.48 -27.36
C SER A 553 -20.14 17.40 -28.40
N PHE A 554 -20.93 17.75 -29.42
CA PHE A 554 -21.30 16.87 -30.52
C PHE A 554 -20.14 16.62 -31.48
N THR A 555 -19.30 17.63 -31.77
CA THR A 555 -18.10 17.43 -32.60
C THR A 555 -17.03 16.54 -31.96
N GLY A 556 -17.18 16.20 -30.67
CA GLY A 556 -16.36 15.21 -29.98
C GLY A 556 -16.71 13.75 -30.31
N ASP A 557 -17.69 13.52 -31.20
CA ASP A 557 -18.01 12.19 -31.72
C ASP A 557 -16.84 11.60 -32.54
N GLY A 558 -16.60 10.30 -32.37
CA GLY A 558 -15.47 9.62 -33.00
C GLY A 558 -15.54 9.59 -34.52
N ILE A 559 -16.73 9.51 -35.12
CA ILE A 559 -16.90 9.50 -36.58
C ILE A 559 -16.57 10.88 -37.14
N LEU A 560 -17.11 11.94 -36.51
CA LEU A 560 -16.85 13.32 -36.94
C LEU A 560 -15.38 13.69 -36.85
N LEU A 561 -14.71 13.31 -35.76
CA LEU A 561 -13.27 13.53 -35.61
C LEU A 561 -12.44 12.69 -36.60
N GLY A 562 -12.91 11.49 -36.94
CA GLY A 562 -12.30 10.66 -37.98
C GLY A 562 -12.36 11.35 -39.34
N ILE A 563 -13.53 11.86 -39.73
CA ILE A 563 -13.72 12.62 -40.98
C ILE A 563 -12.84 13.88 -40.98
N PHE A 564 -12.86 14.66 -39.90
CA PHE A 564 -12.04 15.85 -39.76
C PHE A 564 -10.54 15.54 -39.88
N GLY A 565 -10.05 14.52 -39.17
CA GLY A 565 -8.66 14.09 -39.27
C GLY A 565 -8.30 13.59 -40.67
N GLY A 566 -9.21 12.89 -41.35
CA GLY A 566 -9.07 12.52 -42.76
C GLY A 566 -8.91 13.74 -43.67
N LEU A 567 -9.76 14.76 -43.55
CA LEU A 567 -9.65 15.99 -44.32
C LEU A 567 -8.32 16.71 -44.07
N VAL A 568 -7.90 16.84 -42.80
CA VAL A 568 -6.60 17.45 -42.45
C VAL A 568 -5.44 16.68 -43.07
N LEU A 569 -5.45 15.35 -42.98
CA LEU A 569 -4.41 14.51 -43.59
C LEU A 569 -4.41 14.63 -45.12
N TRP A 570 -5.59 14.72 -45.75
CA TRP A 570 -5.71 14.86 -47.20
C TRP A 570 -5.07 16.17 -47.71
N PHE A 571 -5.38 17.30 -47.06
CA PHE A 571 -4.89 18.61 -47.50
C PHE A 571 -3.46 18.92 -47.07
N TYR A 572 -3.00 18.37 -45.94
CA TYR A 572 -1.71 18.76 -45.33
C TYR A 572 -0.71 17.61 -45.15
N SER A 573 -1.07 16.36 -45.44
CA SER A 573 -0.18 15.20 -45.31
C SER A 573 -0.52 14.07 -46.30
N ARG A 574 -0.77 14.43 -47.56
CA ARG A 574 -1.32 13.53 -48.60
C ARG A 574 -0.46 12.30 -48.91
N GLU A 575 0.85 12.38 -48.72
CA GLU A 575 1.75 11.25 -48.90
C GLU A 575 1.38 10.12 -47.92
N ASN A 576 1.26 8.89 -48.41
CA ASN A 576 0.84 7.73 -47.61
C ASN A 576 -0.49 7.96 -46.86
N PHE A 577 -1.41 8.75 -47.45
CA PHE A 577 -2.68 9.14 -46.85
C PHE A 577 -3.44 7.95 -46.25
N TRP A 578 -3.71 6.91 -47.06
CA TRP A 578 -4.48 5.75 -46.62
C TRP A 578 -3.84 5.02 -45.43
N LYS A 579 -2.51 4.91 -45.42
CA LYS A 579 -1.78 4.30 -44.29
C LYS A 579 -1.95 5.12 -43.01
N LYS A 580 -1.79 6.43 -43.08
CA LYS A 580 -1.95 7.34 -41.93
C LYS A 580 -3.41 7.37 -41.44
N PHE A 581 -4.36 7.44 -42.37
CA PHE A 581 -5.78 7.50 -42.07
C PHE A 581 -6.29 6.20 -41.44
N LEU A 582 -6.01 5.05 -42.06
CA LEU A 582 -6.40 3.75 -41.50
C LEU A 582 -5.75 3.49 -40.14
N PHE A 583 -4.50 3.89 -39.95
CA PHE A 583 -3.85 3.78 -38.65
C PHE A 583 -4.49 4.68 -37.59
N MET A 584 -4.84 5.92 -37.93
CA MET A 584 -5.56 6.82 -37.02
C MET A 584 -6.90 6.20 -36.61
N VAL A 585 -7.67 5.67 -37.56
CA VAL A 585 -8.96 5.00 -37.29
C VAL A 585 -8.76 3.77 -36.40
N ALA A 586 -7.78 2.91 -36.71
CA ALA A 586 -7.46 1.74 -35.89
C ALA A 586 -7.07 2.13 -34.45
N LEU A 587 -6.28 3.19 -34.30
CA LEU A 587 -5.88 3.74 -33.02
C LEU A 587 -7.07 4.32 -32.24
N MET A 588 -8.00 5.00 -32.92
CA MET A 588 -9.25 5.50 -32.32
C MET A 588 -10.14 4.34 -31.83
N LEU A 589 -10.29 3.28 -32.63
CA LEU A 589 -11.06 2.09 -32.24
C LEU A 589 -10.43 1.38 -31.03
N PHE A 590 -9.12 1.16 -31.06
CA PHE A 590 -8.39 0.56 -29.94
C PHE A 590 -8.53 1.39 -28.66
N SER A 591 -8.33 2.71 -28.76
CA SER A 591 -8.46 3.60 -27.62
C SER A 591 -9.89 3.74 -27.11
N GLY A 592 -10.87 3.64 -28.01
CA GLY A 592 -12.29 3.62 -27.68
C GLY A 592 -12.66 2.36 -26.89
N ALA A 593 -12.19 1.18 -27.34
CA ALA A 593 -12.36 -0.08 -26.62
C ALA A 593 -11.69 -0.04 -25.25
N LEU A 594 -10.46 0.47 -25.16
CA LEU A 594 -9.76 0.67 -23.88
C LEU A 594 -10.53 1.62 -22.96
N THR A 595 -11.05 2.73 -23.50
CA THR A 595 -11.85 3.69 -22.73
C THR A 595 -13.15 3.06 -22.22
N HIS A 596 -13.81 2.24 -23.04
CA HIS A 596 -14.99 1.50 -22.63
C HIS A 596 -14.67 0.52 -21.50
N PHE A 597 -13.57 -0.22 -21.61
CA PHE A 597 -13.09 -1.10 -20.55
C PHE A 597 -12.82 -0.33 -19.25
N ILE A 598 -12.11 0.81 -19.32
CA ILE A 598 -11.85 1.65 -18.15
C ILE A 598 -13.16 2.21 -17.56
N LYS A 599 -14.13 2.57 -18.39
CA LYS A 599 -15.44 3.05 -17.96
C LYS A 599 -16.23 2.01 -17.19
N GLU A 600 -16.26 0.78 -17.66
CA GLU A 600 -16.87 -0.34 -16.95
C GLU A 600 -16.09 -0.72 -15.69
N PHE A 601 -14.78 -0.54 -15.69
CA PHE A 601 -13.94 -0.80 -14.53
C PHE A 601 -14.20 0.21 -13.40
N PHE A 602 -14.15 1.51 -13.69
CA PHE A 602 -14.35 2.52 -12.65
C PHE A 602 -15.81 2.80 -12.32
N SER A 603 -16.77 2.48 -13.21
CA SER A 603 -18.22 2.73 -13.11
C SER A 603 -18.63 4.04 -12.42
N ARG A 604 -17.82 5.10 -12.57
CA ARG A 604 -17.97 6.33 -11.78
C ARG A 604 -19.34 6.95 -12.02
N ALA A 605 -20.05 7.28 -10.94
CA ALA A 605 -21.31 8.01 -11.00
C ALA A 605 -21.13 9.35 -11.73
N ARG A 606 -22.11 9.73 -12.54
CA ARG A 606 -22.12 11.00 -13.27
C ARG A 606 -22.60 12.15 -12.37
N PRO A 607 -22.29 13.41 -12.72
CA PRO A 607 -22.74 14.56 -11.93
C PRO A 607 -24.24 14.55 -11.61
N LEU A 608 -25.09 14.16 -12.58
CA LEU A 608 -26.54 14.04 -12.40
C LEU A 608 -26.92 13.07 -11.26
N THR A 609 -26.20 11.96 -11.12
CA THR A 609 -26.47 10.97 -10.05
C THR A 609 -25.99 11.44 -8.69
N VAL A 610 -24.92 12.24 -8.65
CA VAL A 610 -24.33 12.75 -7.41
C VAL A 610 -25.08 13.96 -6.85
N PHE A 611 -25.51 14.90 -7.70
CA PHE A 611 -26.11 16.16 -7.26
C PHE A 611 -27.59 16.33 -7.64
N GLY A 612 -28.21 15.38 -8.35
CA GLY A 612 -29.62 15.43 -8.72
C GLY A 612 -29.98 16.71 -9.52
N ASP A 613 -31.07 17.37 -9.11
CA ASP A 613 -31.62 18.57 -9.75
C ASP A 613 -30.69 19.80 -9.68
N LEU A 614 -29.59 19.71 -8.92
CA LEU A 614 -28.59 20.76 -8.89
C LEU A 614 -27.78 20.84 -10.19
N VAL A 615 -27.78 19.78 -11.01
CA VAL A 615 -27.07 19.70 -12.29
C VAL A 615 -27.94 20.10 -13.46
N ARG A 616 -27.43 20.99 -14.31
CA ARG A 616 -28.05 21.29 -15.61
C ARG A 616 -27.47 20.38 -16.68
N VAL A 617 -28.24 19.37 -17.09
CA VAL A 617 -27.84 18.44 -18.16
C VAL A 617 -28.37 18.94 -19.51
N LEU A 618 -27.45 19.23 -20.44
CA LEU A 618 -27.78 19.65 -21.81
C LEU A 618 -27.52 18.50 -22.80
N GLY A 619 -28.30 17.43 -22.68
CA GLY A 619 -28.12 16.20 -23.46
C GLY A 619 -28.71 14.97 -22.75
N PRO A 620 -28.32 13.74 -23.14
CA PRO A 620 -28.80 12.52 -22.49
C PRO A 620 -28.32 12.42 -21.03
N GLY A 621 -29.26 12.22 -20.11
CA GLY A 621 -29.03 12.13 -18.66
C GLY A 621 -28.48 10.77 -18.19
N LEU A 622 -27.30 10.40 -18.68
CA LEU A 622 -26.64 9.16 -18.25
C LEU A 622 -26.28 9.21 -16.75
N LYS A 623 -26.37 8.05 -16.06
CA LYS A 623 -26.18 7.97 -14.60
C LYS A 623 -24.80 7.46 -14.17
N TYR A 624 -24.20 6.53 -14.91
CA TYR A 624 -22.91 5.90 -14.56
C TYR A 624 -21.87 5.99 -15.70
N ASN A 625 -20.72 5.35 -15.48
CA ASN A 625 -19.62 5.21 -16.44
C ASN A 625 -19.05 6.58 -16.91
N SER A 626 -18.87 7.49 -15.94
CA SER A 626 -18.35 8.83 -16.19
C SER A 626 -16.86 8.83 -16.58
N PHE A 627 -16.03 8.06 -15.88
CA PHE A 627 -14.57 8.13 -15.96
C PHE A 627 -13.97 7.09 -16.93
N PRO A 628 -13.03 7.46 -17.82
CA PRO A 628 -12.72 8.81 -18.28
C PRO A 628 -13.74 9.29 -19.32
N SER A 629 -13.68 10.57 -19.70
CA SER A 629 -14.52 11.14 -20.77
C SER A 629 -14.10 10.62 -22.15
N GLY A 630 -15.01 9.91 -22.83
CA GLY A 630 -14.77 9.34 -24.16
C GLY A 630 -14.55 10.39 -25.25
N HIS A 631 -15.43 11.41 -25.34
CA HIS A 631 -15.29 12.51 -26.31
C HIS A 631 -13.97 13.27 -26.10
N THR A 632 -13.57 13.49 -24.85
CA THR A 632 -12.28 14.14 -24.56
C THR A 632 -11.12 13.24 -24.98
N GLN A 633 -11.20 11.96 -24.64
CA GLN A 633 -10.16 10.99 -24.99
C GLN A 633 -9.90 10.94 -26.50
N VAL A 634 -10.95 10.73 -27.31
CA VAL A 634 -10.79 10.61 -28.76
C VAL A 634 -10.36 11.93 -29.40
N SER A 635 -10.80 13.07 -28.87
CA SER A 635 -10.35 14.40 -29.30
C SER A 635 -8.85 14.62 -29.09
N PHE A 636 -8.34 14.32 -27.90
CA PHE A 636 -6.92 14.48 -27.59
C PHE A 636 -6.03 13.45 -28.30
N LEU A 637 -6.54 12.23 -28.53
CA LEU A 637 -5.88 11.24 -29.38
C LEU A 637 -5.74 11.76 -30.81
N THR A 638 -6.85 12.22 -31.41
CA THR A 638 -6.86 12.74 -32.79
C THR A 638 -5.96 13.97 -32.91
N ALA A 639 -6.03 14.90 -31.95
CA ALA A 639 -5.18 16.08 -31.92
C ALA A 639 -3.69 15.72 -31.83
N THR A 640 -3.34 14.75 -30.98
CA THR A 640 -1.97 14.27 -30.85
C THR A 640 -1.49 13.62 -32.14
N PHE A 641 -2.29 12.72 -32.72
CA PHE A 641 -1.96 12.06 -33.98
C PHE A 641 -1.71 13.09 -35.10
N LEU A 642 -2.63 14.03 -35.30
CA LEU A 642 -2.50 15.08 -36.30
C LEU A 642 -1.32 16.01 -36.01
N SER A 643 -1.02 16.34 -34.76
CA SER A 643 0.14 17.18 -34.40
C SER A 643 1.49 16.55 -34.79
N LEU A 644 1.56 15.21 -34.76
CA LEU A 644 2.76 14.46 -35.17
C LEU A 644 2.90 14.39 -36.69
N LYS A 645 1.82 14.59 -37.45
CA LYS A 645 1.81 14.54 -38.93
C LYS A 645 1.83 15.91 -39.59
N VAL A 646 1.16 16.87 -38.97
CA VAL A 646 0.95 18.24 -39.45
C VAL A 646 1.31 19.20 -38.32
N ARG A 647 2.61 19.36 -38.08
CA ARG A 647 3.12 20.15 -36.94
C ARG A 647 2.69 21.61 -36.99
N LYS A 648 2.42 22.18 -38.17
CA LYS A 648 2.06 23.60 -38.35
C LYS A 648 0.85 24.04 -37.52
N PHE A 649 -0.13 23.15 -37.30
CA PHE A 649 -1.42 23.50 -36.67
C PHE A 649 -1.63 22.82 -35.31
N TRP A 650 -0.56 22.34 -34.67
CA TRP A 650 -0.66 21.56 -33.43
C TRP A 650 -1.49 22.26 -32.34
N TYR A 651 -1.30 23.58 -32.16
CA TYR A 651 -2.00 24.37 -31.15
C TYR A 651 -3.51 24.48 -31.42
N ILE A 652 -3.93 24.50 -32.70
CA ILE A 652 -5.34 24.53 -33.08
C ILE A 652 -6.00 23.20 -32.70
N PHE A 653 -5.34 22.08 -32.99
CA PHE A 653 -5.89 20.76 -32.66
C PHE A 653 -6.08 20.57 -31.15
N PHE A 654 -5.10 20.99 -30.34
CA PHE A 654 -5.20 20.90 -28.88
C PHE A 654 -6.19 21.92 -28.30
N ALA A 655 -6.29 23.14 -28.86
CA ALA A 655 -7.30 24.11 -28.45
C ALA A 655 -8.72 23.58 -28.73
N PHE A 656 -8.95 22.98 -29.89
CA PHE A 656 -10.23 22.38 -30.23
C PHE A 656 -10.56 21.18 -29.32
N ALA A 657 -9.61 20.28 -29.07
CA ALA A 657 -9.79 19.17 -28.14
C ALA A 657 -10.09 19.63 -26.70
N ALA A 658 -9.44 20.71 -26.25
CA ALA A 658 -9.70 21.31 -24.95
C ALA A 658 -11.11 21.93 -24.86
N LEU A 659 -11.57 22.63 -25.91
CA LEU A 659 -12.93 23.15 -25.99
C LEU A 659 -13.98 22.04 -25.94
N ILE A 660 -13.76 20.93 -26.64
CA ILE A 660 -14.59 19.73 -26.52
C ILE A 660 -14.60 19.24 -25.08
N GLY A 661 -13.43 19.12 -24.43
CA GLY A 661 -13.34 18.73 -23.03
C GLY A 661 -14.13 19.63 -22.07
N ILE A 662 -13.97 20.95 -22.18
CA ILE A 662 -14.69 21.95 -21.37
C ILE A 662 -16.19 21.84 -21.59
N SER A 663 -16.63 21.64 -22.84
CA SER A 663 -18.05 21.48 -23.17
C SER A 663 -18.69 20.30 -22.44
N ARG A 664 -17.95 19.20 -22.18
CA ARG A 664 -18.46 18.03 -21.45
C ARG A 664 -18.76 18.32 -19.99
N ILE A 665 -18.01 19.23 -19.37
CA ILE A 665 -18.26 19.72 -18.01
C ILE A 665 -19.47 20.66 -18.04
N TYR A 666 -19.47 21.58 -19.00
CA TYR A 666 -20.52 22.59 -19.16
C TYR A 666 -21.91 21.98 -19.34
N VAL A 667 -22.04 20.94 -20.18
CA VAL A 667 -23.31 20.25 -20.45
C VAL A 667 -23.72 19.26 -19.35
N GLY A 668 -22.93 19.16 -18.27
CA GLY A 668 -23.32 18.45 -17.05
C GLY A 668 -23.14 16.93 -17.06
N VAL A 669 -22.36 16.39 -18.02
CA VAL A 669 -22.25 14.93 -18.24
C VAL A 669 -20.96 14.30 -17.73
N HIS A 670 -19.96 15.11 -17.32
CA HIS A 670 -18.68 14.66 -16.78
C HIS A 670 -18.12 15.63 -15.75
N PHE A 671 -17.34 15.10 -14.80
CA PHE A 671 -16.53 15.89 -13.89
C PHE A 671 -15.21 16.35 -14.56
N PRO A 672 -14.59 17.46 -14.11
CA PRO A 672 -13.28 17.90 -14.58
C PRO A 672 -12.20 16.81 -14.58
N LEU A 673 -12.15 15.95 -13.56
CA LEU A 673 -11.21 14.83 -13.50
C LEU A 673 -11.45 13.78 -14.61
N ASP A 674 -12.71 13.54 -15.00
CA ASP A 674 -13.03 12.61 -16.11
C ASP A 674 -12.46 13.13 -17.43
N VAL A 675 -12.55 14.45 -17.62
CA VAL A 675 -12.04 15.17 -18.80
C VAL A 675 -10.52 15.15 -18.82
N LEU A 676 -9.87 15.47 -17.69
CA LEU A 676 -8.42 15.44 -17.58
C LEU A 676 -7.86 14.03 -17.85
N ALA A 677 -8.45 13.01 -17.25
CA ALA A 677 -8.03 11.63 -17.47
C ALA A 677 -8.23 11.19 -18.93
N GLY A 678 -9.33 11.60 -19.57
CA GLY A 678 -9.54 11.38 -21.00
C GLY A 678 -8.44 12.04 -21.84
N ALA A 679 -8.12 13.30 -21.54
CA ALA A 679 -7.08 14.06 -22.25
C ALA A 679 -5.69 13.40 -22.12
N VAL A 680 -5.31 12.98 -20.92
CA VAL A 680 -4.05 12.27 -20.67
C VAL A 680 -4.03 10.94 -21.43
N LEU A 681 -5.07 10.11 -21.27
CA LEU A 681 -5.16 8.80 -21.91
C LEU A 681 -5.04 8.91 -23.43
N GLY A 682 -5.82 9.80 -24.06
CA GLY A 682 -5.79 10.00 -25.51
C GLY A 682 -4.43 10.49 -26.00
N THR A 683 -3.83 11.46 -25.33
CA THR A 683 -2.53 12.03 -25.69
C THR A 683 -1.42 11.00 -25.58
N THR A 684 -1.30 10.36 -24.42
CA THR A 684 -0.22 9.42 -24.11
C THR A 684 -0.30 8.18 -25.01
N LEU A 685 -1.50 7.62 -25.19
CA LEU A 685 -1.69 6.44 -26.03
C LEU A 685 -1.37 6.76 -27.49
N SER A 686 -1.88 7.87 -28.02
CA SER A 686 -1.59 8.29 -29.39
C SER A 686 -0.11 8.51 -29.61
N TYR A 687 0.56 9.20 -28.69
CA TYR A 687 1.97 9.51 -28.81
C TYR A 687 2.82 8.23 -28.81
N ILE A 688 2.62 7.35 -27.83
CA ILE A 688 3.38 6.12 -27.68
C ILE A 688 3.17 5.22 -28.89
N ILE A 689 1.92 4.92 -29.26
CA ILE A 689 1.61 3.98 -30.34
C ILE A 689 2.10 4.53 -31.69
N THR A 690 1.87 5.81 -31.99
CA THR A 690 2.37 6.40 -33.25
C THR A 690 3.89 6.36 -33.34
N LYS A 691 4.60 6.61 -32.23
CA LYS A 691 6.07 6.53 -32.20
C LYS A 691 6.59 5.10 -32.30
N LEU A 692 5.92 4.13 -31.68
CA LEU A 692 6.29 2.72 -31.73
C LEU A 692 6.21 2.16 -33.16
N PHE A 693 5.13 2.46 -33.88
CA PHE A 693 4.90 1.94 -35.23
C PHE A 693 5.62 2.72 -36.33
N LYS A 694 6.30 3.83 -36.00
CA LYS A 694 7.03 4.71 -36.94
C LYS A 694 6.23 5.06 -38.21
N ILE A 695 4.90 5.15 -38.07
CA ILE A 695 3.99 5.68 -39.09
C ILE A 695 4.15 7.18 -39.14
#